data_AF-A0A444ZQQ6-F1
#
_entry.id   AF-A0A444ZQQ6-F1
#
_cell.length_a   1.000
_cell.length_b   1.000
_cell.length_c   1.000
_cell.angle_alpha   90.00
_cell.angle_beta   90.00
_cell.angle_gamma   90.00
#
_symmetry.space_group_name_H-M   'P 1'
#
loop_
_entity.id
_entity.type
_entity.pdbx_description
1 polymer ?
#
loop_
_entity_poly.entity_id
_entity_poly.type
_entity_poly.pdbx_seq_one_letter_code
_entity_poly.pdbx_strand_id
1 'polypeptide(L)'
;MEVPRMGVAQNIPDMEEEGTLEIGMEYRTVSGVAGPLVILDKVKGPKFQEIVNIRLGDGTSRRGQVLEVDGEKAVVQVFEGTSGIDNKFTTVQFTGEVLKTPVSLDMLGRIFNGSGKPIDNGPPILPEAYLDISGSSINPSERTYPEEMIQTGISTIDVMNSIARGQKIPLFSAAGLPHNEIAAQICRQAGLVKRLEKSDNLLEGGEDDNFAIVFAAMGVNMETAQFFKRDFEENGSMERVTLFLNLANDPTIERIITPRIALTTAEYLAYECGKHVLVILTDMSSYADALREVSAAREEVPGRRGYPGYMYTDLATIYERAGRIEGRKGSITQIPILTMPNDDITHPTPDLTGYITEGQIYIDRQLHNRQIYPPINVLPSLSRLMKSAIGEGMTRKDHSDVSNQLYANYAIGKDVQAMKAVVGEEALSSEDLLYLEFLDKFERKFVTQGAYDTRNIFQSLDLAWTLLRIFPRELLHRIPAKTLDQFYSRDSDLLTQKLKRDHISCVQHIYKINIIKNKSLKSVNLFLFLIAEKLFCVCMAGIDLGSASHFVHHLQRPDLEDDDNNQDQDPSNNHHEGLDLVSPNQGPGDVVARRPRGRPPGSKNKPKPPVIITRESANTLRAHILEVSSGCDVFDSVATYARKRQRGICVLSGSGTVTNVTLRQPAAAGAVVTLHGRFEILSLSGSFLPPPAPPGATSLTVFLGGGQGQVVGGNVIGPLVASGPVIVIASSFTNVAYERLPLDEDETLQIEQGQPSSGGGGVSGSGVNNSFPDPSSGLPFFNLPLNMPNLPVDGWAGGNSSGGRQSF
;
A
#
# COMPACT_ATOMS: atom_id res chain seq x y z
N MET A 1 -29.96 -43.20 -71.03
CA MET A 1 -29.90 -41.73 -71.09
C MET A 1 -28.45 -41.35 -71.36
N GLU A 2 -28.23 -40.35 -72.21
CA GLU A 2 -26.90 -39.97 -72.71
C GLU A 2 -26.27 -38.84 -71.89
N VAL A 3 -24.98 -38.56 -72.17
CA VAL A 3 -24.16 -37.57 -71.47
C VAL A 3 -23.89 -36.35 -72.35
N PRO A 4 -24.15 -35.13 -71.84
CA PRO A 4 -23.44 -33.91 -72.23
C PRO A 4 -22.53 -33.45 -71.06
N ARG A 5 -21.22 -33.65 -71.11
CA ARG A 5 -20.18 -32.86 -71.81
C ARG A 5 -19.92 -31.46 -71.24
N MET A 6 -18.79 -31.39 -70.51
CA MET A 6 -17.88 -30.25 -70.25
C MET A 6 -18.34 -28.82 -70.59
N GLY A 7 -18.42 -27.98 -69.54
CA GLY A 7 -18.24 -26.53 -69.63
C GLY A 7 -16.87 -26.13 -69.06
N VAL A 8 -16.09 -25.39 -69.84
CA VAL A 8 -14.68 -24.99 -69.57
C VAL A 8 -14.49 -24.32 -68.20
N ALA A 9 -13.52 -24.80 -67.42
CA ALA A 9 -13.02 -24.06 -66.26
C ALA A 9 -12.23 -22.83 -66.73
N GLN A 10 -12.56 -21.65 -66.21
CA GLN A 10 -11.79 -20.43 -66.46
C GLN A 10 -10.59 -20.39 -65.51
N ASN A 11 -9.41 -20.09 -66.05
CA ASN A 11 -8.21 -19.91 -65.25
C ASN A 11 -8.38 -18.69 -64.33
N ILE A 12 -8.63 -18.95 -63.04
CA ILE A 12 -8.22 -18.04 -61.98
C ILE A 12 -6.70 -18.13 -61.94
N PRO A 13 -5.94 -17.02 -62.03
CA PRO A 13 -4.49 -17.08 -61.90
C PRO A 13 -4.14 -17.58 -60.50
N ASP A 14 -3.13 -18.46 -60.40
CA ASP A 14 -2.69 -19.02 -59.12
C ASP A 14 -2.35 -17.89 -58.15
N MET A 15 -3.13 -17.75 -57.09
CA MET A 15 -2.72 -16.92 -55.95
C MET A 15 -1.56 -17.64 -55.29
N GLU A 16 -0.42 -16.96 -55.20
CA GLU A 16 0.82 -17.49 -54.64
C GLU A 16 0.53 -18.12 -53.26
N GLU A 17 0.96 -19.38 -53.06
CA GLU A 17 0.77 -20.05 -51.78
C GLU A 17 1.52 -19.26 -50.69
N GLU A 18 0.78 -18.54 -49.86
CA GLU A 18 1.32 -17.85 -48.68
C GLU A 18 2.01 -18.89 -47.80
N GLY A 19 3.35 -18.94 -47.87
CA GLY A 19 4.14 -20.06 -47.40
C GLY A 19 4.00 -20.30 -45.90
N THR A 20 3.10 -21.20 -45.54
CA THR A 20 2.89 -21.67 -44.17
C THR A 20 4.18 -22.25 -43.61
N LEU A 21 4.48 -21.95 -42.34
CA LEU A 21 5.57 -22.59 -41.61
C LEU A 21 5.34 -24.11 -41.56
N GLU A 22 6.22 -24.86 -42.22
CA GLU A 22 6.38 -26.28 -41.91
C GLU A 22 6.95 -26.39 -40.48
N ILE A 23 6.34 -27.25 -39.67
CA ILE A 23 6.62 -27.33 -38.24
C ILE A 23 8.08 -27.75 -38.03
N GLY A 24 8.86 -26.91 -37.36
CA GLY A 24 10.27 -27.19 -37.04
C GLY A 24 11.29 -26.69 -38.07
N MET A 25 10.95 -25.76 -38.98
CA MET A 25 11.94 -25.09 -39.84
C MET A 25 13.10 -24.48 -39.03
N GLU A 26 14.34 -24.78 -39.41
CA GLU A 26 15.57 -24.21 -38.83
C GLU A 26 16.12 -23.05 -39.68
N TYR A 27 16.23 -21.87 -39.08
CA TYR A 27 16.79 -20.67 -39.69
C TYR A 27 18.22 -20.39 -39.19
N ARG A 28 19.07 -19.84 -40.08
CA ARG A 28 20.44 -19.36 -39.77
C ARG A 28 20.62 -17.88 -40.13
N THR A 29 19.53 -17.13 -40.11
CA THR A 29 19.44 -15.74 -40.59
C THR A 29 19.39 -14.74 -39.45
N VAL A 30 20.26 -14.94 -38.45
CA VAL A 30 20.44 -14.01 -37.32
C VAL A 30 21.08 -12.72 -37.85
N SER A 31 20.30 -11.65 -37.89
CA SER A 31 20.72 -10.34 -38.37
C SER A 31 21.54 -9.60 -37.31
N GLY A 32 21.17 -9.73 -36.03
CA GLY A 32 21.82 -9.03 -34.93
C GLY A 32 21.31 -9.47 -33.56
N VAL A 33 22.02 -9.04 -32.52
CA VAL A 33 21.75 -9.34 -31.12
C VAL A 33 21.87 -8.04 -30.34
N ALA A 34 20.86 -7.70 -29.52
CA ALA A 34 20.77 -6.44 -28.79
C ALA A 34 20.18 -6.70 -27.39
N GLY A 35 21.02 -6.58 -26.36
CA GLY A 35 20.63 -6.91 -24.98
C GLY A 35 20.06 -8.35 -24.90
N PRO A 36 18.85 -8.57 -24.37
CA PRO A 36 18.19 -9.88 -24.31
C PRO A 36 17.54 -10.34 -25.64
N LEU A 37 17.62 -9.52 -26.70
CA LEU A 37 16.90 -9.73 -27.97
C LEU A 37 17.83 -10.26 -29.08
N VAL A 38 17.27 -11.10 -29.93
CA VAL A 38 17.86 -11.64 -31.17
C VAL A 38 16.94 -11.29 -32.32
N ILE A 39 17.48 -10.67 -33.37
CA ILE A 39 16.73 -10.23 -34.54
C ILE A 39 17.02 -11.20 -35.69
N LEU A 40 15.96 -11.76 -36.27
CA LEU A 40 15.99 -12.69 -37.40
C LEU A 40 15.39 -12.02 -38.63
N ASP A 41 16.08 -12.13 -39.77
CA ASP A 41 15.56 -11.74 -41.08
C ASP A 41 15.12 -12.99 -41.88
N LYS A 42 14.29 -12.81 -42.91
CA LYS A 42 13.88 -13.87 -43.87
C LYS A 42 13.14 -15.06 -43.21
N VAL A 43 12.45 -14.81 -42.12
CA VAL A 43 11.55 -15.79 -41.49
C VAL A 43 10.22 -15.76 -42.25
N LYS A 44 9.67 -16.93 -42.58
CA LYS A 44 8.36 -17.02 -43.25
C LYS A 44 7.26 -17.15 -42.21
N GLY A 45 6.20 -16.34 -42.32
CA GLY A 45 4.99 -16.42 -41.48
C GLY A 45 5.15 -16.63 -39.97
N PRO A 46 6.13 -16.01 -39.27
CA PRO A 46 6.30 -16.19 -37.83
C PRO A 46 5.10 -15.65 -37.04
N LYS A 47 4.72 -16.32 -35.95
CA LYS A 47 3.58 -15.90 -35.11
C LYS A 47 4.04 -15.10 -33.89
N PHE A 48 3.19 -14.18 -33.45
CA PHE A 48 3.35 -13.50 -32.17
C PHE A 48 3.28 -14.51 -31.00
N GLN A 49 4.13 -14.33 -29.98
CA GLN A 49 4.25 -15.21 -28.80
C GLN A 49 4.65 -16.67 -29.07
N GLU A 50 5.03 -17.00 -30.31
CA GLU A 50 5.56 -18.32 -30.68
C GLU A 50 6.86 -18.64 -29.95
N ILE A 51 7.06 -19.90 -29.56
CA ILE A 51 8.32 -20.37 -28.98
C ILE A 51 9.31 -20.77 -30.07
N VAL A 52 10.57 -20.43 -29.85
CA VAL A 52 11.69 -20.87 -30.68
C VAL A 52 12.75 -21.57 -29.84
N ASN A 53 13.38 -22.60 -30.41
CA ASN A 53 14.53 -23.27 -29.83
C ASN A 53 15.80 -22.78 -30.53
N ILE A 54 16.68 -22.12 -29.78
CA ILE A 54 17.94 -21.56 -30.29
C ILE A 54 19.06 -22.52 -29.94
N ARG A 55 19.73 -23.10 -30.93
CA ARG A 55 20.97 -23.89 -30.73
C ARG A 55 22.17 -23.04 -31.11
N LEU A 56 23.05 -22.81 -30.14
CA LEU A 56 24.29 -22.05 -30.31
C LEU A 56 25.36 -22.90 -31.01
N GLY A 57 26.43 -22.25 -31.49
CA GLY A 57 27.55 -22.93 -32.15
C GLY A 57 28.37 -23.86 -31.25
N ASP A 58 28.20 -23.79 -29.93
CA ASP A 58 28.77 -24.72 -28.94
C ASP A 58 27.89 -25.97 -28.70
N GLY A 59 26.72 -26.05 -29.34
CA GLY A 59 25.73 -27.10 -29.16
C GLY A 59 24.78 -26.91 -27.98
N THR A 60 24.92 -25.83 -27.20
CA THR A 60 23.94 -25.51 -26.14
C THR A 60 22.62 -25.05 -26.75
N SER A 61 21.50 -25.44 -26.11
CA SER A 61 20.15 -25.04 -26.54
C SER A 61 19.53 -24.11 -25.51
N ARG A 62 18.96 -23.00 -25.99
CA ARG A 62 18.19 -22.02 -25.23
C ARG A 62 16.78 -21.92 -25.80
N ARG A 63 15.85 -21.39 -25.02
CA ARG A 63 14.49 -21.08 -25.47
C ARG A 63 14.34 -19.58 -25.67
N GLY A 64 13.48 -19.20 -26.61
CA GLY A 64 13.05 -17.82 -26.76
C GLY A 64 11.59 -17.72 -27.18
N GLN A 65 11.06 -16.51 -27.10
CA GLN A 65 9.70 -16.20 -27.52
C GLN A 65 9.72 -15.05 -28.54
N VAL A 66 8.92 -15.16 -29.60
CA VAL A 66 8.71 -14.09 -30.57
C VAL A 66 7.91 -12.96 -29.91
N LEU A 67 8.51 -11.78 -29.76
CA LEU A 67 7.85 -10.59 -29.24
C LEU A 67 7.23 -9.73 -30.34
N GLU A 68 7.84 -9.69 -31.52
CA GLU A 68 7.45 -8.77 -32.58
C GLU A 68 7.73 -9.36 -33.96
N VAL A 69 6.87 -9.05 -34.93
CA VAL A 69 6.92 -9.54 -36.31
C VAL A 69 6.63 -8.37 -37.25
N ASP A 70 7.53 -8.14 -38.21
CA ASP A 70 7.37 -7.14 -39.27
C ASP A 70 7.77 -7.75 -40.61
N GLY A 71 6.77 -8.20 -41.39
CA GLY A 71 6.97 -8.91 -42.65
C GLY A 71 7.81 -10.18 -42.49
N GLU A 72 9.02 -10.18 -43.07
CA GLU A 72 9.99 -11.28 -42.96
C GLU A 72 10.87 -11.21 -41.70
N LYS A 73 10.70 -10.20 -40.83
CA LYS A 73 11.51 -10.02 -39.62
C LYS A 73 10.80 -10.54 -38.39
N ALA A 74 11.56 -11.18 -37.50
CA ALA A 74 11.10 -11.60 -36.18
C ALA A 74 12.07 -11.12 -35.09
N VAL A 75 11.55 -10.48 -34.04
CA VAL A 75 12.29 -10.13 -32.83
C VAL A 75 12.00 -11.20 -31.77
N VAL A 76 13.04 -11.96 -31.41
CA VAL A 76 12.98 -13.02 -30.41
C VAL A 76 13.65 -12.55 -29.12
N GLN A 77 12.98 -12.76 -27.99
CA GLN A 77 13.58 -12.62 -26.67
C GLN A 77 14.10 -13.97 -26.17
N VAL A 78 15.34 -14.04 -25.69
CA VAL A 78 15.98 -15.31 -25.25
C VAL A 78 15.92 -15.46 -23.74
N PHE A 79 15.28 -16.52 -23.24
CA PHE A 79 15.03 -16.73 -21.81
C PHE A 79 16.33 -16.89 -21.02
N GLU A 80 17.23 -17.77 -21.45
CA GLU A 80 18.54 -17.97 -20.84
C GLU A 80 19.59 -16.90 -21.26
N GLY A 81 19.15 -15.76 -21.81
CA GLY A 81 20.00 -14.65 -22.25
C GLY A 81 20.80 -14.90 -23.52
N THR A 82 21.50 -13.88 -24.00
CA THR A 82 22.14 -13.83 -25.33
C THR A 82 23.64 -14.08 -25.36
N SER A 83 24.30 -14.17 -24.21
CA SER A 83 25.75 -14.35 -24.08
C SER A 83 26.25 -15.58 -24.86
N GLY A 84 27.10 -15.39 -25.86
CA GLY A 84 27.66 -16.46 -26.70
C GLY A 84 26.86 -16.80 -27.97
N ILE A 85 25.76 -16.09 -28.27
CA ILE A 85 25.08 -16.21 -29.56
C ILE A 85 25.93 -15.55 -30.66
N ASP A 86 26.21 -16.30 -31.73
CA ASP A 86 26.90 -15.83 -32.95
C ASP A 86 25.92 -15.78 -34.14
N ASN A 87 26.16 -14.88 -35.10
CA ASN A 87 25.28 -14.68 -36.24
C ASN A 87 25.40 -15.77 -37.34
N LYS A 88 26.45 -16.62 -37.34
CA LYS A 88 26.74 -17.58 -38.43
C LYS A 88 26.48 -19.03 -38.05
N PHE A 89 26.83 -19.41 -36.81
CA PHE A 89 26.74 -20.80 -36.34
C PHE A 89 25.47 -21.09 -35.53
N THR A 90 24.80 -20.06 -35.02
CA THR A 90 23.51 -20.23 -34.32
C THR A 90 22.42 -20.67 -35.29
N THR A 91 21.61 -21.65 -34.87
CA THR A 91 20.38 -22.08 -35.53
C THR A 91 19.18 -21.72 -34.66
N VAL A 92 18.10 -21.24 -35.26
CA VAL A 92 16.84 -20.97 -34.57
C VAL A 92 15.72 -21.78 -35.21
N GLN A 93 15.13 -22.68 -34.43
CA GLN A 93 14.03 -23.54 -34.85
C GLN A 93 12.70 -22.98 -34.36
N PHE A 94 11.76 -22.73 -35.26
CA PHE A 94 10.40 -22.26 -34.94
C PHE A 94 9.49 -23.47 -34.67
N THR A 95 8.74 -23.44 -33.56
CA THR A 95 7.91 -24.59 -33.14
C THR A 95 6.49 -24.57 -33.72
N GLY A 96 6.04 -23.42 -34.23
CA GLY A 96 4.66 -23.20 -34.68
C GLY A 96 3.65 -22.97 -33.56
N GLU A 97 4.05 -23.07 -32.29
CA GLU A 97 3.18 -23.03 -31.10
C GLU A 97 3.59 -21.97 -30.06
N VAL A 98 2.63 -21.54 -29.24
CA VAL A 98 2.85 -20.69 -28.06
C VAL A 98 3.42 -21.49 -26.87
N LEU A 99 3.85 -20.80 -25.81
CA LEU A 99 4.43 -21.43 -24.62
C LEU A 99 3.38 -22.21 -23.81
N LYS A 100 3.37 -23.53 -23.98
CA LYS A 100 2.58 -24.46 -23.17
C LYS A 100 3.41 -25.05 -22.02
N THR A 101 2.79 -25.19 -20.85
CA THR A 101 3.31 -25.93 -19.71
C THR A 101 2.73 -27.35 -19.69
N PRO A 102 3.56 -28.40 -19.50
CA PRO A 102 3.08 -29.73 -19.13
C PRO A 102 2.45 -29.70 -17.73
N VAL A 103 1.18 -30.08 -17.61
CA VAL A 103 0.46 -30.18 -16.33
C VAL A 103 0.08 -31.64 -16.01
N SER A 104 0.09 -31.98 -14.72
CA SER A 104 -0.25 -33.30 -14.18
C SER A 104 -0.53 -33.19 -12.69
N LEU A 105 -1.33 -34.10 -12.13
CA LEU A 105 -1.48 -34.25 -10.67
C LEU A 105 -0.14 -34.55 -9.96
N ASP A 106 0.80 -35.18 -10.65
CA ASP A 106 2.15 -35.52 -10.16
C ASP A 106 3.06 -34.29 -9.92
N MET A 107 2.54 -33.07 -10.09
CA MET A 107 3.24 -31.81 -9.76
C MET A 107 3.14 -31.43 -8.28
N LEU A 108 2.23 -32.05 -7.52
CA LEU A 108 2.18 -31.89 -6.05
C LEU A 108 3.36 -32.61 -5.40
N GLY A 109 4.02 -31.99 -4.42
CA GLY A 109 5.26 -32.51 -3.82
C GLY A 109 6.54 -32.28 -4.64
N ARG A 110 6.45 -31.66 -5.83
CA ARG A 110 7.59 -31.39 -6.72
C ARG A 110 8.14 -29.97 -6.57
N ILE A 111 9.43 -29.82 -6.90
CA ILE A 111 10.10 -28.52 -7.00
C ILE A 111 10.58 -28.31 -8.45
N PHE A 112 10.14 -27.21 -9.05
CA PHE A 112 10.49 -26.75 -10.39
C PHE A 112 11.26 -25.43 -10.34
N ASN A 113 12.00 -25.10 -11.39
CA ASN A 113 12.53 -23.76 -11.60
C ASN A 113 11.50 -22.84 -12.30
N GLY A 114 11.85 -21.54 -12.45
CA GLY A 114 11.01 -20.57 -13.18
C GLY A 114 10.73 -20.89 -14.65
N SER A 115 11.52 -21.77 -15.26
CA SER A 115 11.33 -22.35 -16.59
C SER A 115 10.37 -23.56 -16.65
N GLY A 116 9.87 -24.04 -15.51
CA GLY A 116 9.05 -25.27 -15.40
C GLY A 116 9.84 -26.58 -15.48
N LYS A 117 11.18 -26.55 -15.35
CA LYS A 117 12.05 -27.74 -15.34
C LYS A 117 12.20 -28.22 -13.88
N PRO A 118 12.13 -29.53 -13.55
CA PRO A 118 12.28 -30.00 -12.17
C PRO A 118 13.72 -29.79 -11.65
N ILE A 119 13.85 -29.43 -10.37
CA ILE A 119 15.12 -29.20 -9.66
C ILE A 119 15.26 -30.04 -8.37
N ASP A 120 14.31 -30.94 -8.12
CA ASP A 120 14.29 -31.89 -7.01
C ASP A 120 15.12 -33.17 -7.26
N ASN A 121 15.81 -33.27 -8.42
CA ASN A 121 16.43 -34.48 -8.97
C ASN A 121 15.45 -35.63 -9.27
N GLY A 122 14.14 -35.39 -9.19
CA GLY A 122 13.13 -36.32 -9.66
C GLY A 122 13.08 -36.38 -11.20
N PRO A 123 12.43 -37.41 -11.77
CA PRO A 123 12.27 -37.53 -13.22
C PRO A 123 11.47 -36.35 -13.80
N PRO A 124 11.60 -36.07 -15.11
CA PRO A 124 10.65 -35.22 -15.84
C PRO A 124 9.21 -35.67 -15.58
N ILE A 125 8.31 -34.73 -15.36
CA ILE A 125 6.88 -35.04 -15.19
C ILE A 125 6.30 -35.62 -16.49
N LEU A 126 5.40 -36.58 -16.35
CA LEU A 126 4.56 -37.07 -17.44
C LEU A 126 3.29 -36.21 -17.45
N PRO A 127 3.06 -35.36 -18.48
CA PRO A 127 1.88 -34.53 -18.53
C PRO A 127 0.62 -35.33 -18.86
N GLU A 128 -0.48 -34.97 -18.20
CA GLU A 128 -1.83 -35.33 -18.61
C GLU A 128 -2.31 -34.38 -19.73
N ALA A 129 -1.91 -33.11 -19.67
CA ALA A 129 -2.22 -32.09 -20.67
C ALA A 129 -1.08 -31.08 -20.87
N TYR A 130 -1.13 -30.35 -21.98
CA TYR A 130 -0.27 -29.19 -22.26
C TYR A 130 -1.14 -27.94 -22.38
N LEU A 131 -1.07 -27.06 -21.37
CA LEU A 131 -1.90 -25.85 -21.28
C LEU A 131 -1.07 -24.58 -21.52
N ASP A 132 -1.64 -23.57 -22.15
CA ASP A 132 -1.00 -22.26 -22.36
C ASP A 132 -0.72 -21.57 -21.01
N ILE A 133 0.48 -21.01 -20.84
CA ILE A 133 0.83 -20.25 -19.62
C ILE A 133 0.01 -18.95 -19.50
N SER A 134 -0.48 -18.43 -20.62
CA SER A 134 -1.29 -17.20 -20.71
C SER A 134 -2.65 -17.35 -20.01
N GLY A 135 -3.14 -18.59 -19.86
CA GLY A 135 -4.44 -18.89 -19.29
C GLY A 135 -5.60 -18.55 -20.23
N SER A 136 -6.79 -18.37 -19.67
CA SER A 136 -7.97 -17.92 -20.41
C SER A 136 -8.86 -17.04 -19.55
N SER A 137 -9.41 -15.97 -20.14
CA SER A 137 -10.28 -15.03 -19.44
C SER A 137 -11.58 -15.70 -19.00
N ILE A 138 -11.74 -15.93 -17.69
CA ILE A 138 -12.97 -16.47 -17.09
C ILE A 138 -14.15 -15.55 -17.39
N ASN A 139 -15.22 -16.10 -17.97
CA ASN A 139 -16.44 -15.34 -18.30
C ASN A 139 -17.05 -14.70 -17.03
N PRO A 140 -17.27 -13.37 -16.97
CA PRO A 140 -17.85 -12.72 -15.81
C PRO A 140 -19.24 -13.21 -15.39
N SER A 141 -20.05 -13.77 -16.29
CA SER A 141 -21.36 -14.33 -15.92
C SER A 141 -21.28 -15.71 -15.26
N GLU A 142 -20.14 -16.41 -15.39
CA GLU A 142 -19.89 -17.73 -14.81
C GLU A 142 -19.09 -17.64 -13.49
N ARG A 143 -18.71 -16.44 -13.05
CA ARG A 143 -17.99 -16.23 -11.79
C ARG A 143 -18.95 -16.28 -10.61
N THR A 144 -18.76 -17.25 -9.72
CA THR A 144 -19.47 -17.32 -8.42
C THR A 144 -18.80 -16.37 -7.42
N TYR A 145 -19.60 -15.65 -6.64
CA TYR A 145 -19.10 -14.69 -5.66
C TYR A 145 -18.42 -15.39 -4.45
N PRO A 146 -17.28 -14.87 -3.93
CA PRO A 146 -16.66 -15.42 -2.72
C PRO A 146 -17.42 -15.08 -1.43
N GLU A 147 -17.91 -16.11 -0.74
CA GLU A 147 -18.63 -15.99 0.55
C GLU A 147 -17.98 -16.79 1.69
N GLU A 148 -17.19 -17.82 1.41
CA GLU A 148 -16.63 -18.70 2.45
C GLU A 148 -15.33 -18.12 3.02
N MET A 149 -15.22 -17.94 4.33
CA MET A 149 -13.99 -17.46 4.97
C MET A 149 -12.89 -18.52 4.99
N ILE A 150 -11.67 -18.11 4.64
CA ILE A 150 -10.43 -18.83 4.96
C ILE A 150 -9.95 -18.35 6.33
N GLN A 151 -9.69 -19.29 7.24
CA GLN A 151 -8.98 -19.03 8.49
C GLN A 151 -7.48 -19.11 8.20
N THR A 152 -6.76 -18.01 8.44
CA THR A 152 -5.29 -17.95 8.31
C THR A 152 -4.56 -18.30 9.61
N GLY A 153 -5.27 -18.34 10.73
CA GLY A 153 -4.70 -18.57 12.05
C GLY A 153 -4.14 -17.31 12.72
N ILE A 154 -3.94 -16.22 11.97
CA ILE A 154 -3.39 -14.94 12.45
C ILE A 154 -4.54 -14.02 12.88
N SER A 155 -4.61 -13.65 14.17
CA SER A 155 -5.74 -12.86 14.70
C SER A 155 -5.94 -11.51 14.00
N THR A 156 -4.86 -10.82 13.62
CA THR A 156 -4.90 -9.54 12.91
C THR A 156 -5.48 -9.64 11.50
N ILE A 157 -5.29 -10.78 10.81
CA ILE A 157 -5.87 -11.01 9.48
C ILE A 157 -7.31 -11.48 9.65
N ASP A 158 -7.52 -12.56 10.42
CA ASP A 158 -8.81 -13.25 10.52
C ASP A 158 -9.94 -12.35 11.05
N VAL A 159 -9.66 -11.41 11.98
CA VAL A 159 -10.67 -10.53 12.59
C VAL A 159 -10.75 -9.12 11.98
N MET A 160 -9.65 -8.55 11.48
CA MET A 160 -9.64 -7.17 10.95
C MET A 160 -9.77 -7.12 9.43
N ASN A 161 -9.28 -8.15 8.73
CA ASN A 161 -9.12 -8.16 7.27
C ASN A 161 -9.40 -9.56 6.70
N SER A 162 -10.51 -10.18 7.14
CA SER A 162 -10.86 -11.57 6.83
C SER A 162 -10.81 -11.86 5.33
N ILE A 163 -10.23 -13.00 4.97
CA ILE A 163 -9.99 -13.40 3.58
C ILE A 163 -11.12 -14.35 3.11
N ALA A 164 -11.75 -14.02 1.99
CA ALA A 164 -12.73 -14.87 1.34
C ALA A 164 -12.06 -15.88 0.38
N ARG A 165 -12.62 -17.09 0.29
CA ARG A 165 -12.14 -18.18 -0.56
C ARG A 165 -12.37 -17.86 -2.04
N GLY A 166 -11.29 -17.57 -2.75
CA GLY A 166 -11.31 -17.05 -4.12
C GLY A 166 -10.94 -15.56 -4.24
N GLN A 167 -10.66 -14.87 -3.14
CA GLN A 167 -10.21 -13.47 -3.12
C GLN A 167 -8.78 -13.33 -3.66
N LYS A 168 -8.47 -12.14 -4.19
CA LYS A 168 -7.10 -11.67 -4.46
C LYS A 168 -6.70 -10.58 -3.46
N ILE A 169 -5.81 -10.89 -2.52
CA ILE A 169 -5.40 -9.98 -1.43
C ILE A 169 -3.87 -9.99 -1.22
N PRO A 170 -3.16 -8.88 -1.50
CA PRO A 170 -1.71 -8.81 -1.46
C PRO A 170 -1.17 -8.58 -0.04
N LEU A 171 0.07 -9.03 0.20
CA LEU A 171 0.89 -8.57 1.33
C LEU A 171 1.81 -7.44 0.84
N PHE A 172 1.58 -6.23 1.33
CA PHE A 172 2.47 -5.08 1.12
C PHE A 172 3.53 -5.08 2.21
N SER A 173 4.77 -5.32 1.81
CA SER A 173 5.94 -5.44 2.67
C SER A 173 7.01 -4.39 2.31
N ALA A 174 8.15 -4.44 2.98
CA ALA A 174 9.35 -3.70 2.59
C ALA A 174 10.62 -4.52 2.86
N ALA A 175 11.75 -4.06 2.34
CA ALA A 175 13.05 -4.70 2.53
C ALA A 175 13.37 -4.83 4.04
N GLY A 176 13.73 -6.05 4.45
CA GLY A 176 14.06 -6.40 5.84
C GLY A 176 12.87 -6.67 6.77
N LEU A 177 11.62 -6.69 6.29
CA LEU A 177 10.45 -7.05 7.12
C LEU A 177 10.11 -8.56 6.99
N PRO A 178 9.53 -9.21 8.03
CA PRO A 178 9.32 -10.67 8.10
C PRO A 178 8.14 -11.20 7.26
N HIS A 179 7.99 -10.72 6.02
CA HIS A 179 6.91 -11.15 5.12
C HIS A 179 6.98 -12.63 4.72
N ASN A 180 8.18 -13.19 4.61
CA ASN A 180 8.37 -14.59 4.27
C ASN A 180 7.92 -15.52 5.42
N GLU A 181 8.17 -15.11 6.66
CA GLU A 181 7.72 -15.83 7.87
C GLU A 181 6.20 -15.82 7.99
N ILE A 182 5.57 -14.67 7.72
CA ILE A 182 4.10 -14.52 7.67
C ILE A 182 3.51 -15.38 6.56
N ALA A 183 4.11 -15.40 5.37
CA ALA A 183 3.65 -16.20 4.24
C ALA A 183 3.74 -17.71 4.53
N ALA A 184 4.86 -18.15 5.12
CA ALA A 184 5.03 -19.53 5.57
C ALA A 184 4.03 -19.90 6.67
N GLN A 185 3.78 -18.99 7.63
CA GLN A 185 2.75 -19.17 8.66
C GLN A 185 1.36 -19.35 8.04
N ILE A 186 0.98 -18.51 7.07
CA ILE A 186 -0.30 -18.64 6.36
C ILE A 186 -0.36 -19.99 5.62
N CYS A 187 0.71 -20.43 4.93
CA CYS A 187 0.75 -21.76 4.30
C CYS A 187 0.54 -22.91 5.30
N ARG A 188 1.13 -22.84 6.50
CA ARG A 188 0.98 -23.86 7.55
C ARG A 188 -0.40 -23.87 8.21
N GLN A 189 -1.02 -22.70 8.33
CA GLN A 189 -2.23 -22.49 9.16
C GLN A 189 -3.51 -22.30 8.35
N ALA A 190 -3.43 -22.14 7.02
CA ALA A 190 -4.58 -21.94 6.15
C ALA A 190 -5.53 -23.15 6.17
N GLY A 191 -6.79 -22.88 6.54
CA GLY A 191 -7.87 -23.84 6.50
C GLY A 191 -9.24 -23.18 6.30
N LEU A 192 -10.27 -23.98 6.11
CA LEU A 192 -11.66 -23.50 6.14
C LEU A 192 -12.13 -23.34 7.59
N VAL A 193 -12.91 -22.29 7.86
CA VAL A 193 -13.57 -22.13 9.17
C VAL A 193 -14.52 -23.31 9.37
N LYS A 194 -14.27 -24.14 10.40
CA LYS A 194 -15.10 -25.32 10.68
C LYS A 194 -16.49 -24.90 11.18
N ARG A 195 -17.48 -24.95 10.30
CA ARG A 195 -18.89 -24.62 10.58
C ARG A 195 -19.43 -25.53 11.70
N LEU A 196 -19.66 -24.96 12.88
CA LEU A 196 -20.11 -25.69 14.09
C LEU A 196 -21.40 -26.50 13.87
N GLU A 197 -22.29 -26.03 12.98
CA GLU A 197 -23.60 -26.61 12.70
C GLU A 197 -23.57 -27.95 11.94
N LYS A 198 -22.42 -28.35 11.36
CA LYS A 198 -22.26 -29.64 10.66
C LYS A 198 -21.66 -30.76 11.52
N SER A 199 -21.48 -30.54 12.82
CA SER A 199 -20.71 -31.46 13.70
C SER A 199 -21.38 -32.79 14.04
N ASP A 200 -22.68 -32.98 13.77
CA ASP A 200 -23.38 -34.25 14.04
C ASP A 200 -23.15 -35.35 12.97
N ASN A 201 -22.74 -34.99 11.74
CA ASN A 201 -22.49 -35.95 10.65
C ASN A 201 -21.06 -36.51 10.67
N LEU A 202 -20.61 -37.00 11.84
CA LEU A 202 -19.28 -37.59 12.10
C LEU A 202 -18.98 -38.94 11.39
N LEU A 203 -19.72 -39.27 10.33
CA LEU A 203 -19.65 -40.56 9.61
C LEU A 203 -19.40 -40.44 8.10
N GLU A 204 -19.30 -39.22 7.55
CA GLU A 204 -18.69 -38.98 6.24
C GLU A 204 -17.36 -38.23 6.45
N GLY A 205 -16.30 -38.64 5.74
CA GLY A 205 -14.98 -37.99 5.78
C GLY A 205 -14.99 -36.65 5.05
N GLY A 206 -15.64 -35.65 5.65
CA GLY A 206 -16.10 -34.45 4.98
C GLY A 206 -15.03 -33.39 4.72
N GLU A 207 -14.64 -33.25 3.45
CA GLU A 207 -14.21 -32.02 2.76
C GLU A 207 -12.93 -31.28 3.27
N ASP A 208 -12.33 -31.64 4.42
CA ASP A 208 -11.09 -31.04 4.96
C ASP A 208 -9.83 -31.26 4.07
N ASP A 209 -9.81 -32.27 3.19
CA ASP A 209 -8.57 -32.83 2.63
C ASP A 209 -8.15 -32.35 1.23
N ASN A 210 -8.97 -31.58 0.48
CA ASN A 210 -8.67 -31.25 -0.92
C ASN A 210 -8.03 -29.86 -1.13
N PHE A 211 -7.33 -29.33 -0.11
CA PHE A 211 -6.56 -28.09 -0.19
C PHE A 211 -5.16 -28.34 -0.78
N ALA A 212 -4.69 -27.43 -1.63
CA ALA A 212 -3.37 -27.48 -2.24
C ALA A 212 -2.74 -26.09 -2.30
N ILE A 213 -1.41 -26.00 -2.27
CA ILE A 213 -0.67 -24.75 -2.29
C ILE A 213 0.21 -24.71 -3.54
N VAL A 214 0.15 -23.62 -4.30
CA VAL A 214 1.10 -23.35 -5.38
C VAL A 214 1.94 -22.14 -4.99
N PHE A 215 3.22 -22.36 -4.77
CA PHE A 215 4.15 -21.33 -4.31
C PHE A 215 5.11 -20.96 -5.43
N ALA A 216 5.16 -19.68 -5.80
CA ALA A 216 6.03 -19.16 -6.85
C ALA A 216 6.98 -18.10 -6.31
N ALA A 217 8.28 -18.41 -6.32
CA ALA A 217 9.36 -17.51 -5.99
C ALA A 217 10.01 -16.93 -7.26
N MET A 218 10.25 -15.61 -7.29
CA MET A 218 10.73 -14.84 -8.42
C MET A 218 11.85 -13.90 -7.96
N GLY A 219 13.07 -14.09 -8.46
CA GLY A 219 14.23 -13.29 -8.09
C GLY A 219 14.67 -13.40 -6.64
N VAL A 220 14.26 -14.44 -5.91
CA VAL A 220 14.52 -14.54 -4.46
C VAL A 220 15.97 -14.94 -4.14
N ASN A 221 16.46 -14.56 -2.96
CA ASN A 221 17.76 -15.00 -2.46
C ASN A 221 17.75 -16.52 -2.16
N MET A 222 18.92 -17.16 -2.28
CA MET A 222 19.11 -18.57 -1.95
C MET A 222 18.68 -18.92 -0.51
N GLU A 223 18.97 -18.04 0.45
CA GLU A 223 18.53 -18.15 1.84
C GLU A 223 17.00 -18.19 1.97
N THR A 224 16.29 -17.32 1.25
CA THR A 224 14.82 -17.27 1.22
C THR A 224 14.23 -18.54 0.57
N ALA A 225 14.83 -19.04 -0.52
CA ALA A 225 14.42 -20.28 -1.14
C ALA A 225 14.64 -21.51 -0.23
N GLN A 226 15.78 -21.54 0.48
CA GLN A 226 16.08 -22.58 1.48
C GLN A 226 15.15 -22.51 2.69
N PHE A 227 14.81 -21.32 3.17
CA PHE A 227 13.84 -21.10 4.25
C PHE A 227 12.48 -21.72 3.90
N PHE A 228 11.89 -21.36 2.76
CA PHE A 228 10.59 -21.90 2.35
C PHE A 228 10.63 -23.41 2.11
N LYS A 229 11.68 -23.91 1.43
CA LYS A 229 11.86 -25.35 1.22
C LYS A 229 11.90 -26.09 2.56
N ARG A 230 12.74 -25.64 3.48
CA ARG A 230 12.91 -26.27 4.81
C ARG A 230 11.62 -26.21 5.62
N ASP A 231 10.88 -25.11 5.59
CA ASP A 231 9.62 -24.99 6.32
C ASP A 231 8.56 -25.98 5.80
N PHE A 232 8.42 -26.12 4.49
CA PHE A 232 7.46 -27.08 3.90
C PHE A 232 7.89 -28.55 4.08
N GLU A 233 9.20 -28.83 4.16
CA GLU A 233 9.75 -30.14 4.54
C GLU A 233 9.53 -30.45 6.03
N GLU A 234 9.89 -29.54 6.95
CA GLU A 234 9.80 -29.77 8.41
C GLU A 234 8.36 -29.89 8.93
N ASN A 235 7.40 -29.19 8.30
CA ASN A 235 5.98 -29.25 8.67
C ASN A 235 5.22 -30.39 7.96
N GLY A 236 5.87 -31.18 7.10
CA GLY A 236 5.23 -32.27 6.34
C GLY A 236 4.23 -31.81 5.27
N SER A 237 4.00 -30.51 5.12
CA SER A 237 3.05 -29.96 4.14
C SER A 237 3.44 -30.23 2.68
N MET A 238 4.72 -30.56 2.43
CA MET A 238 5.32 -30.73 1.10
C MET A 238 4.45 -31.51 0.10
N GLU A 239 3.82 -32.62 0.51
CA GLU A 239 2.94 -33.45 -0.34
C GLU A 239 1.76 -32.66 -0.95
N ARG A 240 1.36 -31.54 -0.34
CA ARG A 240 0.26 -30.66 -0.76
C ARG A 240 0.75 -29.36 -1.44
N VAL A 241 2.06 -29.17 -1.58
CA VAL A 241 2.68 -27.96 -2.17
C VAL A 241 3.32 -28.27 -3.54
N THR A 242 3.11 -27.40 -4.53
CA THR A 242 3.96 -27.31 -5.72
C THR A 242 4.83 -26.06 -5.62
N LEU A 243 6.14 -26.22 -5.76
CA LEU A 243 7.12 -25.12 -5.66
C LEU A 243 7.68 -24.76 -7.04
N PHE A 244 7.57 -23.50 -7.43
CA PHE A 244 8.30 -22.90 -8.55
C PHE A 244 9.32 -21.91 -7.99
N LEU A 245 10.61 -22.16 -8.19
CA LEU A 245 11.69 -21.34 -7.65
C LEU A 245 12.52 -20.71 -8.77
N ASN A 246 12.45 -19.40 -8.93
CA ASN A 246 13.42 -18.59 -9.67
C ASN A 246 14.24 -17.74 -8.70
N LEU A 247 15.55 -17.94 -8.73
CA LEU A 247 16.51 -17.31 -7.83
C LEU A 247 17.00 -15.96 -8.38
N ALA A 248 17.61 -15.15 -7.53
CA ALA A 248 18.21 -13.87 -7.90
C ALA A 248 19.30 -14.00 -9.00
N ASN A 249 19.98 -15.15 -9.06
CA ASN A 249 20.99 -15.49 -10.10
C ASN A 249 20.38 -16.06 -11.39
N ASP A 250 19.10 -16.43 -11.40
CA ASP A 250 18.44 -16.99 -12.57
C ASP A 250 17.96 -15.86 -13.50
N PRO A 251 17.82 -16.10 -14.82
CA PRO A 251 17.52 -15.05 -15.79
C PRO A 251 16.24 -14.28 -15.45
N THR A 252 16.26 -12.96 -15.65
CA THR A 252 15.14 -12.06 -15.29
C THR A 252 13.88 -12.36 -16.10
N ILE A 253 14.02 -12.86 -17.33
CA ILE A 253 12.89 -13.23 -18.19
C ILE A 253 12.14 -14.46 -17.66
N GLU A 254 12.82 -15.38 -16.95
CA GLU A 254 12.11 -16.48 -16.27
C GLU A 254 11.12 -15.96 -15.22
N ARG A 255 11.38 -14.81 -14.59
CA ARG A 255 10.45 -14.17 -13.63
C ARG A 255 9.14 -13.78 -14.28
N ILE A 256 9.14 -13.46 -15.58
CA ILE A 256 7.94 -13.04 -16.33
C ILE A 256 7.03 -14.25 -16.64
N ILE A 257 7.61 -15.44 -16.85
CA ILE A 257 6.85 -16.68 -17.10
C ILE A 257 6.54 -17.48 -15.82
N THR A 258 7.34 -17.35 -14.76
CA THR A 258 7.16 -18.06 -13.47
C THR A 258 5.73 -17.96 -12.89
N PRO A 259 5.11 -16.77 -12.71
CA PRO A 259 3.78 -16.68 -12.13
C PRO A 259 2.69 -17.17 -13.09
N ARG A 260 2.93 -17.11 -14.40
CA ARG A 260 2.04 -17.63 -15.44
C ARG A 260 1.99 -19.16 -15.43
N ILE A 261 3.16 -19.81 -15.33
CA ILE A 261 3.31 -21.25 -15.14
C ILE A 261 2.63 -21.71 -13.84
N ALA A 262 2.88 -21.00 -12.73
CA ALA A 262 2.26 -21.28 -11.45
C ALA A 262 0.73 -21.16 -11.50
N LEU A 263 0.19 -20.11 -12.15
CA LEU A 263 -1.26 -19.93 -12.27
C LEU A 263 -1.92 -20.93 -13.23
N THR A 264 -1.28 -21.32 -14.33
CA THR A 264 -1.81 -22.41 -15.19
C THR A 264 -1.84 -23.75 -14.43
N THR A 265 -0.85 -24.01 -13.58
CA THR A 265 -0.84 -25.18 -12.68
C THR A 265 -1.97 -25.09 -11.64
N ALA A 266 -2.20 -23.90 -11.05
CA ALA A 266 -3.29 -23.67 -10.11
C ALA A 266 -4.68 -23.79 -10.76
N GLU A 267 -4.85 -23.33 -12.00
CA GLU A 267 -6.09 -23.46 -12.78
C GLU A 267 -6.42 -24.91 -13.10
N TYR A 268 -5.43 -25.71 -13.52
CA TYR A 268 -5.60 -27.14 -13.71
C TYR A 268 -6.02 -27.85 -12.40
N LEU A 269 -5.30 -27.61 -11.30
CA LEU A 269 -5.60 -28.22 -10.00
C LEU A 269 -6.97 -27.78 -9.44
N ALA A 270 -7.37 -26.51 -9.61
CA ALA A 270 -8.64 -26.00 -9.13
C ALA A 270 -9.83 -26.40 -10.02
N TYR A 271 -9.73 -26.14 -11.32
CA TYR A 271 -10.88 -26.19 -12.22
C TYR A 271 -11.06 -27.55 -12.92
N GLU A 272 -10.01 -28.35 -13.07
CA GLU A 272 -10.11 -29.73 -13.60
C GLU A 272 -10.09 -30.75 -12.46
N CYS A 273 -9.13 -30.65 -11.54
CA CYS A 273 -8.99 -31.59 -10.42
C CYS A 273 -9.88 -31.25 -9.20
N GLY A 274 -10.61 -30.13 -9.23
CA GLY A 274 -11.57 -29.72 -8.19
C GLY A 274 -10.95 -29.30 -6.85
N LYS A 275 -9.63 -29.12 -6.78
CA LYS A 275 -8.91 -28.76 -5.53
C LYS A 275 -9.16 -27.31 -5.12
N HIS A 276 -8.83 -27.00 -3.88
CA HIS A 276 -8.96 -25.65 -3.33
C HIS A 276 -7.54 -25.09 -3.22
N VAL A 277 -7.18 -24.22 -4.16
CA VAL A 277 -5.79 -23.81 -4.37
C VAL A 277 -5.53 -22.45 -3.74
N LEU A 278 -4.52 -22.39 -2.87
CA LEU A 278 -3.90 -21.15 -2.41
C LEU A 278 -2.63 -20.89 -3.23
N VAL A 279 -2.60 -19.77 -3.93
CA VAL A 279 -1.44 -19.34 -4.72
C VAL A 279 -0.71 -18.23 -3.97
N ILE A 280 0.57 -18.43 -3.67
CA ILE A 280 1.45 -17.38 -3.16
C ILE A 280 2.48 -17.04 -4.24
N LEU A 281 2.55 -15.75 -4.59
CA LEU A 281 3.50 -15.20 -5.56
C LEU A 281 4.44 -14.25 -4.83
N THR A 282 5.76 -14.45 -4.87
CA THR A 282 6.74 -13.56 -4.24
C THR A 282 8.01 -13.47 -5.09
N ASP A 283 8.67 -12.33 -5.32
CA ASP A 283 8.26 -10.96 -5.01
C ASP A 283 7.73 -10.30 -6.30
N MET A 284 6.51 -9.75 -6.25
CA MET A 284 5.91 -9.04 -7.40
C MET A 284 6.65 -7.74 -7.76
N SER A 285 7.49 -7.19 -6.87
CA SER A 285 8.43 -6.12 -7.22
C SER A 285 9.59 -6.64 -8.08
N SER A 286 10.13 -7.83 -7.80
CA SER A 286 11.12 -8.48 -8.67
C SER A 286 10.55 -8.84 -10.06
N TYR A 287 9.26 -9.15 -10.13
CA TYR A 287 8.53 -9.26 -11.39
C TYR A 287 8.45 -7.91 -12.15
N ALA A 288 8.04 -6.83 -11.46
CA ALA A 288 7.90 -5.50 -12.06
C ALA A 288 9.25 -4.91 -12.52
N ASP A 289 10.34 -5.16 -11.78
CA ASP A 289 11.70 -4.76 -12.17
C ASP A 289 12.18 -5.50 -13.44
N ALA A 290 11.89 -6.80 -13.57
CA ALA A 290 12.18 -7.57 -14.78
C ALA A 290 11.35 -7.08 -15.98
N LEU A 291 10.07 -6.76 -15.77
CA LEU A 291 9.21 -6.17 -16.81
C LEU A 291 9.73 -4.80 -17.27
N ARG A 292 10.29 -4.00 -16.35
CA ARG A 292 10.97 -2.73 -16.67
C ARG A 292 12.25 -2.95 -17.48
N GLU A 293 13.08 -3.92 -17.12
CA GLU A 293 14.31 -4.25 -17.86
C GLU A 293 13.99 -4.62 -19.32
N VAL A 294 12.99 -5.50 -19.54
CA VAL A 294 12.56 -5.91 -20.88
C VAL A 294 12.00 -4.75 -21.70
N SER A 295 11.22 -3.86 -21.07
CA SER A 295 10.67 -2.67 -21.74
C SER A 295 11.76 -1.68 -22.14
N ALA A 296 12.73 -1.41 -21.25
CA ALA A 296 13.88 -0.56 -21.53
C ALA A 296 14.78 -1.14 -22.64
N ALA A 297 14.98 -2.46 -22.65
CA ALA A 297 15.74 -3.17 -23.68
C ALA A 297 15.07 -3.16 -25.07
N ARG A 298 13.78 -2.80 -25.15
CA ARG A 298 13.01 -2.61 -26.41
C ARG A 298 12.88 -1.14 -26.82
N GLU A 299 13.53 -0.23 -26.10
CA GLU A 299 13.42 1.23 -26.30
C GLU A 299 11.96 1.76 -26.27
N GLU A 300 11.07 1.08 -25.53
CA GLU A 300 9.67 1.50 -25.38
C GLU A 300 9.54 2.83 -24.60
N VAL A 301 8.46 3.57 -24.85
CA VAL A 301 8.18 4.83 -24.14
C VAL A 301 7.88 4.52 -22.65
N PRO A 302 8.71 4.98 -21.70
CA PRO A 302 8.57 4.65 -20.29
C PRO A 302 7.42 5.38 -19.62
N GLY A 303 6.77 4.72 -18.66
CA GLY A 303 5.76 5.28 -17.76
C GLY A 303 6.33 5.83 -16.44
N ARG A 304 5.49 5.91 -15.41
CA ARG A 304 5.85 6.48 -14.10
C ARG A 304 7.00 5.70 -13.47
N ARG A 305 8.07 6.40 -13.04
CA ARG A 305 9.33 5.84 -12.51
C ARG A 305 9.99 4.78 -13.45
N GLY A 306 9.79 4.90 -14.76
CA GLY A 306 10.45 4.07 -15.76
C GLY A 306 9.76 2.75 -16.11
N TYR A 307 8.74 2.32 -15.37
CA TYR A 307 7.99 1.09 -15.65
C TYR A 307 7.16 1.19 -16.95
N PRO A 308 6.92 0.07 -17.67
CA PRO A 308 6.14 0.08 -18.91
C PRO A 308 4.72 0.61 -18.74
N GLY A 309 4.22 1.31 -19.76
CA GLY A 309 2.85 1.84 -19.77
C GLY A 309 1.75 0.76 -19.67
N TYR A 310 2.06 -0.49 -20.02
CA TYR A 310 1.14 -1.63 -19.92
C TYR A 310 1.20 -2.40 -18.59
N MET A 311 2.02 -1.98 -17.61
CA MET A 311 2.21 -2.72 -16.34
C MET A 311 0.89 -2.99 -15.59
N TYR A 312 -0.08 -2.08 -15.67
CA TYR A 312 -1.42 -2.30 -15.09
C TYR A 312 -2.12 -3.50 -15.73
N THR A 313 -2.16 -3.55 -17.06
CA THR A 313 -2.80 -4.64 -17.83
C THR A 313 -2.08 -5.96 -17.59
N ASP A 314 -0.74 -5.94 -17.57
CA ASP A 314 0.09 -7.13 -17.38
C ASP A 314 -0.10 -7.75 -15.99
N LEU A 315 -0.05 -6.94 -14.92
CA LEU A 315 -0.39 -7.39 -13.56
C LEU A 315 -1.84 -7.88 -13.46
N ALA A 316 -2.78 -7.26 -14.18
CA ALA A 316 -4.17 -7.72 -14.21
C ALA A 316 -4.32 -9.11 -14.86
N THR A 317 -3.50 -9.48 -15.87
CA THR A 317 -3.51 -10.85 -16.43
C THR A 317 -3.10 -11.93 -15.42
N ILE A 318 -2.36 -11.57 -14.37
CA ILE A 318 -1.95 -12.46 -13.29
C ILE A 318 -3.04 -12.48 -12.20
N TYR A 319 -3.41 -11.30 -11.69
CA TYR A 319 -4.30 -11.20 -10.52
C TYR A 319 -5.75 -11.61 -10.83
N GLU A 320 -6.29 -11.34 -12.03
CA GLU A 320 -7.68 -11.70 -12.37
C GLU A 320 -7.90 -13.20 -12.69
N ARG A 321 -6.89 -14.04 -12.53
CA ARG A 321 -7.03 -15.51 -12.60
C ARG A 321 -7.56 -16.13 -11.28
N ALA A 322 -7.62 -15.34 -10.21
CA ALA A 322 -8.29 -15.71 -8.96
C ALA A 322 -9.82 -15.87 -9.12
N GLY A 323 -10.45 -16.67 -8.25
CA GLY A 323 -11.90 -16.74 -8.11
C GLY A 323 -12.50 -18.14 -7.97
N ARG A 324 -13.79 -18.22 -8.34
CA ARG A 324 -14.63 -19.43 -8.37
C ARG A 324 -15.47 -19.41 -9.65
N ILE A 325 -15.71 -20.59 -10.23
CA ILE A 325 -16.50 -20.77 -11.46
C ILE A 325 -17.74 -21.60 -11.13
N GLU A 326 -18.91 -21.20 -11.62
CA GLU A 326 -20.16 -21.92 -11.43
C GLU A 326 -20.06 -23.36 -11.98
N GLY A 327 -20.67 -24.31 -11.27
CA GLY A 327 -20.59 -25.74 -11.59
C GLY A 327 -19.23 -26.42 -11.26
N ARG A 328 -18.15 -25.67 -10.99
CA ARG A 328 -16.86 -26.24 -10.56
C ARG A 328 -16.69 -26.13 -9.03
N LYS A 329 -16.23 -27.21 -8.39
CA LYS A 329 -16.05 -27.24 -6.92
C LYS A 329 -14.81 -26.49 -6.42
N GLY A 330 -13.78 -26.37 -7.25
CA GLY A 330 -12.50 -25.76 -6.88
C GLY A 330 -12.52 -24.23 -6.88
N SER A 331 -11.41 -23.66 -6.44
CA SER A 331 -11.26 -22.21 -6.23
C SER A 331 -9.80 -21.82 -6.21
N ILE A 332 -9.46 -20.63 -6.72
CA ILE A 332 -8.11 -20.07 -6.67
C ILE A 332 -8.11 -18.82 -5.81
N THR A 333 -7.48 -18.88 -4.63
CA THR A 333 -7.22 -17.71 -3.79
C THR A 333 -5.79 -17.24 -4.05
N GLN A 334 -5.57 -15.95 -4.25
CA GLN A 334 -4.23 -15.40 -4.48
C GLN A 334 -3.77 -14.50 -3.32
N ILE A 335 -2.58 -14.79 -2.79
CA ILE A 335 -1.84 -13.92 -1.86
C ILE A 335 -0.50 -13.53 -2.51
N PRO A 336 -0.49 -12.53 -3.40
CA PRO A 336 0.75 -11.99 -3.96
C PRO A 336 1.47 -11.09 -2.94
N ILE A 337 2.78 -11.23 -2.84
CA ILE A 337 3.64 -10.49 -1.92
C ILE A 337 4.46 -9.50 -2.74
N LEU A 338 4.53 -8.25 -2.29
CA LEU A 338 5.40 -7.24 -2.88
C LEU A 338 6.24 -6.52 -1.82
N THR A 339 7.50 -6.26 -2.12
CA THR A 339 8.31 -5.32 -1.33
C THR A 339 8.22 -3.91 -1.91
N MET A 340 7.73 -2.95 -1.13
CA MET A 340 7.64 -1.55 -1.52
C MET A 340 9.03 -0.89 -1.41
N PRO A 341 9.58 -0.32 -2.49
CA PRO A 341 10.84 0.42 -2.43
C PRO A 341 10.70 1.64 -1.50
N ASN A 342 11.65 1.81 -0.56
CA ASN A 342 11.67 2.89 0.43
C ASN A 342 10.38 3.00 1.28
N ASP A 343 9.69 1.89 1.52
CA ASP A 343 8.41 1.80 2.25
C ASP A 343 7.27 2.65 1.61
N ASP A 344 7.43 3.05 0.34
CA ASP A 344 6.54 3.99 -0.35
C ASP A 344 5.33 3.31 -0.98
N ILE A 345 4.17 3.40 -0.33
CA ILE A 345 2.88 2.93 -0.86
C ILE A 345 2.44 3.66 -2.15
N THR A 346 3.00 4.84 -2.46
CA THR A 346 2.77 5.57 -3.72
C THR A 346 3.71 5.15 -4.85
N HIS A 347 4.56 4.14 -4.63
CA HIS A 347 5.32 3.50 -5.68
C HIS A 347 4.39 2.83 -6.71
N PRO A 348 4.69 2.82 -8.03
CA PRO A 348 3.81 2.22 -9.04
C PRO A 348 3.37 0.76 -8.77
N THR A 349 4.22 -0.09 -8.21
CA THR A 349 3.88 -1.50 -7.92
C THR A 349 2.74 -1.67 -6.90
N PRO A 350 2.81 -1.12 -5.66
CA PRO A 350 1.67 -1.15 -4.72
C PRO A 350 0.46 -0.36 -5.24
N ASP A 351 0.66 0.82 -5.83
CA ASP A 351 -0.41 1.67 -6.38
C ASP A 351 -1.26 0.93 -7.44
N LEU A 352 -0.62 0.36 -8.47
CA LEU A 352 -1.32 -0.44 -9.48
C LEU A 352 -1.89 -1.74 -8.92
N THR A 353 -1.19 -2.41 -7.99
CA THR A 353 -1.72 -3.62 -7.35
C THR A 353 -3.02 -3.32 -6.58
N GLY A 354 -3.07 -2.24 -5.79
CA GLY A 354 -4.24 -1.86 -4.99
C GLY A 354 -5.48 -1.44 -5.80
N TYR A 355 -5.31 -1.00 -7.05
CA TYR A 355 -6.46 -0.82 -7.97
C TYR A 355 -7.04 -2.16 -8.44
N ILE A 356 -6.19 -3.16 -8.66
CA ILE A 356 -6.58 -4.47 -9.22
C ILE A 356 -7.08 -5.43 -8.12
N THR A 357 -6.42 -5.47 -6.96
CA THR A 357 -6.74 -6.40 -5.87
C THR A 357 -7.89 -5.94 -4.99
N GLU A 358 -8.46 -6.88 -4.23
CA GLU A 358 -9.68 -6.68 -3.44
C GLU A 358 -9.37 -6.22 -2.00
N GLY A 359 -8.38 -5.34 -1.87
CA GLY A 359 -7.77 -4.95 -0.60
C GLY A 359 -6.24 -5.09 -0.60
N GLN A 360 -5.64 -5.01 0.59
CA GLN A 360 -4.22 -5.20 0.87
C GLN A 360 -3.99 -5.43 2.38
N ILE A 361 -2.95 -6.18 2.75
CA ILE A 361 -2.47 -6.33 4.14
C ILE A 361 -1.11 -5.66 4.23
N TYR A 362 -0.96 -4.69 5.14
CA TYR A 362 0.22 -3.84 5.24
C TYR A 362 1.12 -4.25 6.41
N ILE A 363 2.38 -4.57 6.10
CA ILE A 363 3.40 -4.97 7.07
C ILE A 363 4.28 -3.74 7.38
N ASP A 364 4.36 -3.36 8.65
CA ASP A 364 4.84 -2.06 9.10
C ASP A 364 6.17 -2.15 9.88
N ARG A 365 7.17 -1.38 9.41
CA ARG A 365 8.48 -1.27 10.05
C ARG A 365 8.42 -0.72 11.47
N GLN A 366 7.45 0.15 11.81
CA GLN A 366 7.31 0.70 13.16
C GLN A 366 6.93 -0.38 14.19
N LEU A 367 6.04 -1.31 13.81
CA LEU A 367 5.67 -2.44 14.66
C LEU A 367 6.82 -3.46 14.75
N HIS A 368 7.51 -3.72 13.64
CA HIS A 368 8.64 -4.64 13.60
C HIS A 368 9.81 -4.16 14.49
N ASN A 369 10.16 -2.87 14.41
CA ASN A 369 11.19 -2.24 15.26
C ASN A 369 10.86 -2.31 16.77
N ARG A 370 9.58 -2.46 17.13
CA ARG A 370 9.10 -2.67 18.51
C ARG A 370 9.00 -4.15 18.92
N GLN A 371 9.56 -5.06 18.11
CA GLN A 371 9.57 -6.51 18.32
C GLN A 371 8.15 -7.13 18.38
N ILE A 372 7.17 -6.50 17.73
CA ILE A 372 5.82 -7.05 17.55
C ILE A 372 5.83 -7.97 16.32
N TYR A 373 5.35 -9.20 16.48
CA TYR A 373 5.16 -10.16 15.39
C TYR A 373 3.74 -10.74 15.43
N PRO A 374 3.04 -10.90 14.28
CA PRO A 374 3.39 -10.36 12.98
C PRO A 374 3.16 -8.83 12.94
N PRO A 375 4.10 -8.02 12.41
CA PRO A 375 4.00 -6.56 12.43
C PRO A 375 3.02 -6.02 11.37
N ILE A 376 1.73 -6.37 11.49
CA ILE A 376 0.66 -5.95 10.56
C ILE A 376 -0.03 -4.69 11.11
N ASN A 377 -0.03 -3.59 10.35
CA ASN A 377 -0.74 -2.37 10.72
C ASN A 377 -2.16 -2.37 10.13
N VAL A 378 -3.15 -2.33 11.01
CA VAL A 378 -4.57 -2.48 10.66
C VAL A 378 -5.19 -1.27 9.95
N LEU A 379 -4.58 -0.07 10.02
CA LEU A 379 -5.13 1.16 9.44
C LEU A 379 -4.99 1.24 7.91
N PRO A 380 -3.81 1.05 7.31
CA PRO A 380 -3.66 0.96 5.85
C PRO A 380 -4.04 -0.41 5.27
N SER A 381 -4.38 -1.39 6.11
CA SER A 381 -4.86 -2.71 5.67
C SER A 381 -6.38 -2.68 5.41
N LEU A 382 -6.83 -3.41 4.39
CA LEU A 382 -8.24 -3.52 4.01
C LEU A 382 -8.53 -4.88 3.34
N SER A 383 -9.68 -5.49 3.62
CA SER A 383 -10.27 -6.57 2.82
C SER A 383 -11.68 -6.15 2.33
N ARG A 384 -11.87 -6.03 1.02
CA ARG A 384 -13.16 -5.61 0.43
C ARG A 384 -14.24 -6.70 0.52
N LEU A 385 -13.85 -7.98 0.48
CA LEU A 385 -14.77 -9.13 0.56
C LEU A 385 -15.03 -9.60 2.01
N MET A 386 -14.43 -8.96 3.01
CA MET A 386 -14.67 -9.28 4.42
C MET A 386 -16.17 -9.34 4.75
N LYS A 387 -16.98 -8.44 4.18
CA LYS A 387 -18.43 -8.33 4.44
C LYS A 387 -19.27 -9.51 3.97
N SER A 388 -18.79 -10.37 3.07
CA SER A 388 -19.45 -11.64 2.71
C SER A 388 -18.89 -12.84 3.46
N ALA A 389 -17.61 -12.78 3.86
CA ALA A 389 -16.95 -13.80 4.66
C ALA A 389 -17.42 -13.86 6.13
N ILE A 390 -17.98 -12.76 6.66
CA ILE A 390 -18.38 -12.63 8.07
C ILE A 390 -19.90 -12.58 8.25
N GLY A 391 -20.39 -13.10 9.38
CA GLY A 391 -21.81 -13.05 9.75
C GLY A 391 -22.32 -14.32 10.38
N GLU A 392 -23.64 -14.37 10.57
CA GLU A 392 -24.38 -15.55 11.01
C GLU A 392 -24.35 -16.65 9.92
N GLY A 393 -24.23 -17.92 10.31
CA GLY A 393 -23.99 -19.06 9.39
C GLY A 393 -22.55 -19.21 8.85
N MET A 394 -21.74 -18.15 8.82
CA MET A 394 -20.33 -18.21 8.37
C MET A 394 -19.32 -18.22 9.52
N THR A 395 -19.37 -17.25 10.44
CA THR A 395 -18.42 -17.13 11.56
C THR A 395 -19.15 -16.90 12.87
N ARG A 396 -19.33 -15.63 13.28
CA ARG A 396 -20.09 -15.23 14.47
C ARG A 396 -20.73 -13.87 14.22
N LYS A 397 -21.97 -13.69 14.66
CA LYS A 397 -22.81 -12.52 14.35
C LYS A 397 -22.22 -11.16 14.77
N ASP A 398 -21.36 -11.15 15.78
CA ASP A 398 -20.69 -9.97 16.35
C ASP A 398 -19.40 -9.55 15.62
N HIS A 399 -18.89 -10.38 14.70
CA HIS A 399 -17.59 -10.19 14.05
C HIS A 399 -17.46 -8.81 13.38
N SER A 400 -18.49 -8.39 12.63
CA SER A 400 -18.53 -7.07 12.00
C SER A 400 -18.49 -5.93 13.03
N ASP A 401 -19.35 -5.97 14.05
CA ASP A 401 -19.46 -4.93 15.07
C ASP A 401 -18.14 -4.74 15.84
N VAL A 402 -17.54 -5.87 16.27
CA VAL A 402 -16.29 -5.94 17.01
C VAL A 402 -15.12 -5.38 16.20
N SER A 403 -15.01 -5.77 14.93
CA SER A 403 -13.93 -5.31 14.05
C SER A 403 -14.04 -3.80 13.76
N ASN A 404 -15.25 -3.31 13.48
CA ASN A 404 -15.51 -1.88 13.27
C ASN A 404 -15.20 -1.01 14.50
N GLN A 405 -15.46 -1.51 15.72
CA GLN A 405 -15.13 -0.81 16.97
C GLN A 405 -13.63 -0.89 17.29
N LEU A 406 -12.98 -2.05 17.11
CA LEU A 406 -11.53 -2.18 17.28
C LEU A 406 -10.76 -1.22 16.36
N TYR A 407 -11.15 -1.13 15.09
CA TYR A 407 -10.55 -0.21 14.12
C TYR A 407 -10.70 1.25 14.57
N ALA A 408 -11.89 1.64 15.02
CA ALA A 408 -12.15 3.00 15.50
C ALA A 408 -11.31 3.35 16.74
N ASN A 409 -11.25 2.44 17.72
CA ASN A 409 -10.48 2.64 18.95
C ASN A 409 -8.96 2.67 18.68
N TYR A 410 -8.48 1.91 17.70
CA TYR A 410 -7.07 1.91 17.30
C TYR A 410 -6.70 3.19 16.52
N ALA A 411 -7.59 3.70 15.67
CA ALA A 411 -7.41 5.00 15.00
C ALA A 411 -7.31 6.13 16.02
N ILE A 412 -8.31 6.27 16.90
CA ILE A 412 -8.31 7.27 17.99
C ILE A 412 -7.07 7.11 18.87
N GLY A 413 -6.72 5.88 19.27
CA GLY A 413 -5.50 5.61 20.04
C GLY A 413 -4.20 6.06 19.36
N LYS A 414 -4.11 6.02 18.02
CA LYS A 414 -2.96 6.54 17.28
C LYS A 414 -2.93 8.07 17.22
N ASP A 415 -4.08 8.72 17.04
CA ASP A 415 -4.18 10.18 17.09
C ASP A 415 -3.83 10.70 18.50
N VAL A 416 -4.34 10.04 19.54
CA VAL A 416 -4.00 10.31 20.95
C VAL A 416 -2.52 10.03 21.25
N GLN A 417 -1.93 8.99 20.67
CA GLN A 417 -0.48 8.73 20.78
C GLN A 417 0.36 9.85 20.16
N ALA A 418 -0.11 10.48 19.07
CA ALA A 418 0.53 11.66 18.51
C ALA A 418 0.33 12.91 19.39
N MET A 419 -0.89 13.13 19.92
CA MET A 419 -1.16 14.26 20.83
C MET A 419 -0.33 14.17 22.12
N LYS A 420 -0.20 12.98 22.72
CA LYS A 420 0.67 12.74 23.90
C LYS A 420 2.13 13.14 23.63
N ALA A 421 2.63 12.94 22.42
CA ALA A 421 4.00 13.30 22.05
C ALA A 421 4.22 14.81 21.86
N VAL A 422 3.14 15.60 21.71
CA VAL A 422 3.18 17.05 21.51
C VAL A 422 2.85 17.82 22.80
N VAL A 423 1.80 17.41 23.52
CA VAL A 423 1.27 18.14 24.69
C VAL A 423 1.74 17.55 26.03
N GLY A 424 2.26 16.31 26.02
CA GLY A 424 2.63 15.57 27.22
C GLY A 424 1.49 14.70 27.77
N GLU A 425 1.76 14.00 28.87
CA GLU A 425 0.82 13.03 29.48
C GLU A 425 -0.19 13.67 30.43
N GLU A 426 0.19 14.73 31.13
CA GLU A 426 -0.64 15.40 32.15
C GLU A 426 -1.81 16.22 31.55
N ALA A 427 -1.80 16.47 30.25
CA ALA A 427 -2.81 17.25 29.53
C ALA A 427 -3.89 16.39 28.83
N LEU A 428 -3.81 15.06 28.97
CA LEU A 428 -4.74 14.11 28.35
C LEU A 428 -5.99 13.91 29.21
N SER A 429 -7.14 13.63 28.57
CA SER A 429 -8.35 13.26 29.31
C SER A 429 -8.26 11.84 29.88
N SER A 430 -9.15 11.52 30.82
CA SER A 430 -9.28 10.15 31.33
C SER A 430 -9.72 9.14 30.27
N GLU A 431 -10.37 9.58 29.19
CA GLU A 431 -10.72 8.74 28.04
C GLU A 431 -9.50 8.50 27.13
N ASP A 432 -8.69 9.53 26.87
CA ASP A 432 -7.44 9.43 26.10
C ASP A 432 -6.47 8.42 26.73
N LEU A 433 -6.35 8.43 28.06
CA LEU A 433 -5.55 7.47 28.80
C LEU A 433 -6.05 6.02 28.62
N LEU A 434 -7.37 5.79 28.52
CA LEU A 434 -7.93 4.48 28.18
C LEU A 434 -7.64 4.07 26.73
N TYR A 435 -7.68 5.00 25.77
CA TYR A 435 -7.29 4.72 24.38
C TYR A 435 -5.81 4.35 24.26
N LEU A 436 -4.92 4.99 25.03
CA LEU A 436 -3.50 4.62 25.10
C LEU A 436 -3.26 3.26 25.76
N GLU A 437 -3.98 2.95 26.86
CA GLU A 437 -3.88 1.64 27.51
C GLU A 437 -4.41 0.52 26.61
N PHE A 438 -5.51 0.77 25.88
CA PHE A 438 -6.02 -0.12 24.84
C PHE A 438 -4.99 -0.31 23.72
N LEU A 439 -4.33 0.76 23.25
CA LEU A 439 -3.39 0.69 22.13
C LEU A 439 -2.22 -0.28 22.43
N ASP A 440 -1.57 -0.11 23.58
CA ASP A 440 -0.45 -0.98 23.98
C ASP A 440 -0.91 -2.42 24.25
N LYS A 441 -2.10 -2.61 24.85
CA LYS A 441 -2.69 -3.95 25.05
C LYS A 441 -3.11 -4.61 23.72
N PHE A 442 -3.60 -3.85 22.75
CA PHE A 442 -3.98 -4.33 21.42
C PHE A 442 -2.75 -4.81 20.65
N GLU A 443 -1.73 -3.96 20.57
CA GLU A 443 -0.44 -4.29 19.96
C GLU A 443 0.19 -5.52 20.63
N ARG A 444 0.29 -5.55 21.97
CA ARG A 444 0.98 -6.65 22.71
C ARG A 444 0.20 -7.95 22.91
N LYS A 445 -1.12 -7.98 22.76
CA LYS A 445 -1.93 -9.20 23.01
C LYS A 445 -2.71 -9.69 21.79
N PHE A 446 -3.20 -8.79 20.95
CA PHE A 446 -4.06 -9.13 19.82
C PHE A 446 -3.29 -9.14 18.49
N VAL A 447 -2.39 -8.17 18.28
CA VAL A 447 -1.44 -8.20 17.15
C VAL A 447 -0.32 -9.20 17.44
N THR A 448 0.31 -9.14 18.62
CA THR A 448 1.38 -10.11 18.96
C THR A 448 0.87 -11.55 19.03
N GLN A 449 1.54 -12.42 18.29
CA GLN A 449 1.30 -13.85 18.13
C GLN A 449 2.63 -14.58 17.90
N GLY A 450 2.70 -15.90 18.14
CA GLY A 450 3.87 -16.69 17.74
C GLY A 450 3.79 -17.13 16.27
N ALA A 451 4.93 -17.26 15.57
CA ALA A 451 4.98 -17.75 14.19
C ALA A 451 4.42 -19.18 13.99
N TYR A 452 4.26 -19.93 15.09
CA TYR A 452 3.66 -21.26 15.14
C TYR A 452 2.43 -21.34 16.08
N ASP A 453 2.00 -20.20 16.67
CA ASP A 453 0.73 -20.11 17.41
C ASP A 453 -0.41 -20.04 16.40
N THR A 454 -1.42 -20.89 16.53
CA THR A 454 -2.53 -21.02 15.56
C THR A 454 -3.84 -20.71 16.26
N ARG A 455 -4.38 -19.50 16.06
CA ARG A 455 -5.60 -19.04 16.75
C ARG A 455 -6.84 -19.39 15.92
N ASN A 456 -7.89 -19.86 16.58
CA ASN A 456 -9.20 -20.03 15.95
C ASN A 456 -9.95 -18.69 15.95
N ILE A 457 -10.73 -18.39 14.90
CA ILE A 457 -11.52 -17.14 14.79
C ILE A 457 -12.34 -16.86 16.06
N PHE A 458 -12.93 -17.88 16.69
CA PHE A 458 -13.67 -17.72 17.94
C PHE A 458 -12.81 -17.26 19.13
N GLN A 459 -11.55 -17.71 19.19
CA GLN A 459 -10.59 -17.28 20.22
C GLN A 459 -10.12 -15.84 19.93
N SER A 460 -9.84 -15.51 18.67
CA SER A 460 -9.46 -14.16 18.24
C SER A 460 -10.56 -13.13 18.53
N LEU A 461 -11.84 -13.49 18.31
CA LEU A 461 -12.99 -12.66 18.67
C LEU A 461 -13.19 -12.54 20.20
N ASP A 462 -12.94 -13.59 20.97
CA ASP A 462 -13.03 -13.49 22.44
C ASP A 462 -11.87 -12.69 23.05
N LEU A 463 -10.67 -12.72 22.44
CA LEU A 463 -9.57 -11.80 22.76
C LEU A 463 -9.92 -10.35 22.41
N ALA A 464 -10.56 -10.10 21.25
CA ALA A 464 -11.06 -8.78 20.89
C ALA A 464 -12.04 -8.22 21.94
N TRP A 465 -13.01 -9.03 22.40
CA TRP A 465 -13.90 -8.64 23.49
C TRP A 465 -13.18 -8.36 24.81
N THR A 466 -12.14 -9.13 25.15
CA THR A 466 -11.30 -8.87 26.34
C THR A 466 -10.59 -7.51 26.26
N LEU A 467 -10.29 -6.99 25.07
CA LEU A 467 -9.78 -5.62 24.90
C LEU A 467 -10.90 -4.56 24.90
N LEU A 468 -12.05 -4.83 24.28
CA LEU A 468 -13.17 -3.89 24.29
C LEU A 468 -13.74 -3.64 25.71
N ARG A 469 -13.61 -4.63 26.63
CA ARG A 469 -13.94 -4.49 28.06
C ARG A 469 -13.06 -3.49 28.85
N ILE A 470 -11.98 -2.96 28.25
CA ILE A 470 -11.19 -1.87 28.87
C ILE A 470 -12.02 -0.58 28.92
N PHE A 471 -12.87 -0.36 27.90
CA PHE A 471 -13.72 0.82 27.82
C PHE A 471 -15.04 0.58 28.58
N PRO A 472 -15.60 1.62 29.23
CA PRO A 472 -16.98 1.58 29.70
C PRO A 472 -17.94 1.37 28.51
N ARG A 473 -19.10 0.74 28.80
CA ARG A 473 -20.15 0.43 27.80
C ARG A 473 -20.55 1.62 26.93
N GLU A 474 -20.51 2.83 27.48
CA GLU A 474 -20.96 4.06 26.85
C GLU A 474 -20.10 4.49 25.66
N LEU A 475 -18.79 4.21 25.66
CA LEU A 475 -17.87 4.57 24.56
C LEU A 475 -17.89 3.59 23.38
N LEU A 476 -18.61 2.46 23.50
CA LEU A 476 -18.67 1.41 22.47
C LEU A 476 -19.74 1.69 21.39
N HIS A 477 -19.73 2.92 20.87
CA HIS A 477 -20.78 3.51 20.02
C HIS A 477 -21.10 2.74 18.71
N ARG A 478 -20.17 1.93 18.19
CA ARG A 478 -20.36 1.19 16.92
C ARG A 478 -20.95 -0.20 17.11
N ILE A 479 -21.18 -0.64 18.35
CA ILE A 479 -21.71 -1.97 18.66
C ILE A 479 -23.20 -1.88 19.03
N PRO A 480 -24.10 -2.61 18.35
CA PRO A 480 -25.51 -2.69 18.72
C PRO A 480 -25.69 -3.22 20.15
N ALA A 481 -26.58 -2.60 20.93
CA ALA A 481 -26.85 -3.01 22.32
C ALA A 481 -27.18 -4.52 22.48
N LYS A 482 -27.92 -5.09 21.52
CA LYS A 482 -28.22 -6.54 21.46
C LYS A 482 -26.96 -7.43 21.43
N THR A 483 -25.90 -6.96 20.77
CA THR A 483 -24.59 -7.63 20.72
C THR A 483 -23.82 -7.36 22.01
N LEU A 484 -23.78 -6.09 22.43
CA LEU A 484 -23.07 -5.62 23.63
C LEU A 484 -23.48 -6.40 24.89
N ASP A 485 -24.78 -6.52 25.17
CA ASP A 485 -25.29 -7.19 26.38
C ASP A 485 -24.95 -8.69 26.45
N GLN A 486 -24.76 -9.35 25.31
CA GLN A 486 -24.47 -10.79 25.24
C GLN A 486 -22.99 -11.11 25.48
N PHE A 487 -22.08 -10.21 25.10
CA PHE A 487 -20.64 -10.48 25.11
C PHE A 487 -19.84 -9.64 26.12
N TYR A 488 -20.34 -8.48 26.56
CA TYR A 488 -19.62 -7.62 27.51
C TYR A 488 -19.44 -8.31 28.87
N SER A 489 -20.50 -8.92 29.42
CA SER A 489 -20.53 -9.48 30.79
C SER A 489 -19.75 -10.79 30.99
N ARG A 490 -19.19 -11.38 29.93
CA ARG A 490 -18.70 -12.79 29.93
C ARG A 490 -17.63 -13.12 30.99
N ASP A 491 -16.82 -12.15 31.42
CA ASP A 491 -15.80 -12.38 32.45
C ASP A 491 -16.37 -12.43 33.87
N SER A 492 -17.43 -11.67 34.19
CA SER A 492 -18.06 -11.77 35.51
C SER A 492 -18.78 -13.11 35.66
N ASP A 493 -19.38 -13.63 34.60
CA ASP A 493 -19.94 -14.98 34.55
C ASP A 493 -18.86 -16.06 34.59
N LEU A 494 -17.74 -15.92 33.87
CA LEU A 494 -16.64 -16.91 33.94
C LEU A 494 -15.99 -16.94 35.32
N LEU A 495 -15.75 -15.79 35.96
CA LEU A 495 -15.24 -15.73 37.33
C LEU A 495 -16.25 -16.33 38.32
N THR A 496 -17.54 -16.00 38.17
CA THR A 496 -18.63 -16.55 38.99
C THR A 496 -18.83 -18.06 38.78
N GLN A 497 -18.67 -18.57 37.56
CA GLN A 497 -18.71 -20.01 37.26
C GLN A 497 -17.48 -20.74 37.78
N LYS A 498 -16.30 -20.11 37.75
CA LYS A 498 -15.07 -20.66 38.33
C LYS A 498 -15.20 -20.73 39.85
N LEU A 499 -15.59 -19.63 40.50
CA LEU A 499 -15.92 -19.59 41.93
C LEU A 499 -17.00 -20.62 42.31
N LYS A 500 -18.06 -20.79 41.51
CA LYS A 500 -19.08 -21.84 41.72
C LYS A 500 -18.53 -23.26 41.55
N ARG A 501 -17.69 -23.52 40.54
CA ARG A 501 -17.01 -24.82 40.35
C ARG A 501 -16.07 -25.13 41.52
N ASP A 502 -15.30 -24.15 41.97
CA ASP A 502 -14.35 -24.30 43.07
C ASP A 502 -15.09 -24.46 44.40
N HIS A 503 -16.22 -23.77 44.61
CA HIS A 503 -17.13 -24.04 45.73
C HIS A 503 -17.69 -25.46 45.69
N ILE A 504 -18.16 -25.94 44.52
CA ILE A 504 -18.68 -27.30 44.36
C ILE A 504 -17.58 -28.34 44.59
N SER A 505 -16.36 -28.09 44.11
CA SER A 505 -15.18 -28.96 44.32
C SER A 505 -14.79 -29.03 45.81
N CYS A 506 -14.74 -27.88 46.49
CA CYS A 506 -14.49 -27.81 47.93
C CYS A 506 -15.61 -28.49 48.74
N VAL A 507 -16.88 -28.27 48.40
CA VAL A 507 -18.02 -28.93 49.05
C VAL A 507 -17.98 -30.45 48.80
N GLN A 508 -17.65 -30.92 47.60
CA GLN A 508 -17.48 -32.35 47.33
C GLN A 508 -16.28 -32.96 48.07
N HIS A 509 -15.18 -32.21 48.23
CA HIS A 509 -14.06 -32.62 49.10
C HIS A 509 -14.46 -32.70 50.57
N ILE A 510 -15.18 -31.70 51.09
CA ILE A 510 -15.69 -31.69 52.47
C ILE A 510 -16.69 -32.84 52.70
N TYR A 511 -17.53 -33.17 51.73
CA TYR A 511 -18.42 -34.34 51.79
C TYR A 511 -17.64 -35.66 51.73
N LYS A 512 -16.63 -35.82 50.85
CA LYS A 512 -15.75 -37.01 50.85
C LYS A 512 -15.01 -37.17 52.17
N ILE A 513 -14.49 -36.09 52.76
CA ILE A 513 -13.79 -36.11 54.05
C ILE A 513 -14.76 -36.49 55.18
N ASN A 514 -15.99 -35.96 55.19
CA ASN A 514 -17.01 -36.34 56.18
C ASN A 514 -17.49 -37.79 56.04
N ILE A 515 -17.58 -38.34 54.82
CA ILE A 515 -17.91 -39.75 54.59
C ILE A 515 -16.78 -40.67 55.10
N ILE A 516 -15.52 -40.24 55.00
CA ILE A 516 -14.36 -41.00 55.50
C ILE A 516 -14.20 -40.90 57.03
N LYS A 517 -14.69 -39.82 57.67
CA LYS A 517 -14.56 -39.56 59.11
C LYS A 517 -15.88 -39.62 59.90
N ASN A 518 -16.70 -40.66 59.70
CA ASN A 518 -17.89 -40.86 60.55
C ASN A 518 -18.05 -42.27 61.14
N LYS A 519 -17.04 -42.68 61.93
CA LYS A 519 -17.26 -43.53 63.12
C LYS A 519 -16.84 -42.74 64.36
N SER A 520 -17.83 -42.34 65.15
CA SER A 520 -17.72 -41.56 66.40
C SER A 520 -17.19 -40.12 66.27
N LEU A 521 -18.09 -39.13 66.40
CA LEU A 521 -18.05 -38.12 67.46
C LEU A 521 -19.33 -37.24 67.47
N LYS A 522 -20.40 -37.69 68.13
CA LYS A 522 -21.61 -36.88 68.36
C LYS A 522 -21.40 -35.85 69.48
N SER A 523 -20.59 -34.80 69.26
CA SER A 523 -20.49 -33.64 70.17
C SER A 523 -19.95 -32.33 69.58
N VAL A 524 -19.22 -32.33 68.45
CA VAL A 524 -18.38 -31.17 68.06
C VAL A 524 -19.07 -30.15 67.14
N ASN A 525 -20.11 -30.55 66.39
CA ASN A 525 -20.67 -29.75 65.29
C ASN A 525 -21.29 -28.40 65.67
N LEU A 526 -21.64 -28.15 66.94
CA LEU A 526 -22.19 -26.84 67.35
C LEU A 526 -21.10 -25.77 67.57
N PHE A 527 -19.85 -26.17 67.81
CA PHE A 527 -18.77 -25.23 68.16
C PHE A 527 -18.03 -24.68 66.92
N LEU A 528 -17.89 -25.48 65.85
CA LEU A 528 -17.24 -25.03 64.62
C LEU A 528 -18.09 -24.00 63.84
N PHE A 529 -19.41 -24.12 63.86
CA PHE A 529 -20.31 -23.26 63.09
C PHE A 529 -20.25 -21.80 63.56
N LEU A 530 -20.19 -21.58 64.89
CA LEU A 530 -20.06 -20.27 65.53
C LEU A 530 -18.69 -19.58 65.33
N ILE A 531 -17.66 -20.33 64.90
CA ILE A 531 -16.34 -19.77 64.57
C ILE A 531 -16.32 -19.27 63.12
N ALA A 532 -17.04 -19.93 62.21
CA ALA A 532 -17.06 -19.58 60.79
C ALA A 532 -17.65 -18.17 60.53
N GLU A 533 -18.80 -17.84 61.14
CA GLU A 533 -19.41 -16.50 61.00
C GLU A 533 -18.48 -15.39 61.54
N LYS A 534 -17.83 -15.63 62.69
CA LYS A 534 -16.96 -14.62 63.31
C LYS A 534 -15.66 -14.39 62.54
N LEU A 535 -15.13 -15.39 61.84
CA LEU A 535 -13.93 -15.20 61.01
C LEU A 535 -14.23 -14.39 59.74
N PHE A 536 -15.42 -14.55 59.15
CA PHE A 536 -15.83 -13.82 57.95
C PHE A 536 -15.92 -12.29 58.19
N CYS A 537 -16.27 -11.88 59.40
CA CYS A 537 -16.35 -10.47 59.79
C CYS A 537 -14.97 -9.78 59.97
N VAL A 538 -13.87 -10.53 60.08
CA VAL A 538 -12.53 -9.98 60.38
C VAL A 538 -11.74 -9.69 59.09
N CYS A 539 -11.89 -10.49 58.03
CA CYS A 539 -11.13 -10.30 56.79
C CYS A 539 -11.61 -9.14 55.89
N MET A 540 -12.76 -8.53 56.19
CA MET A 540 -13.26 -7.32 55.49
C MET A 540 -12.87 -5.99 56.19
N ALA A 541 -12.16 -6.05 57.32
CA ALA A 541 -11.87 -4.89 58.15
C ALA A 541 -10.36 -4.78 58.47
N GLY A 542 -9.52 -4.74 57.44
CA GLY A 542 -8.08 -4.58 57.62
C GLY A 542 -7.24 -4.61 56.34
N ILE A 543 -7.15 -3.45 55.66
CA ILE A 543 -5.94 -2.83 55.07
C ILE A 543 -6.41 -1.63 54.23
N ASP A 544 -6.26 -0.44 54.79
CA ASP A 544 -5.99 0.82 54.06
C ASP A 544 -5.36 1.82 55.08
N LEU A 545 -4.80 2.94 54.58
CA LEU A 545 -3.89 3.92 55.22
C LEU A 545 -2.40 3.51 55.23
N GLY A 546 -1.45 4.44 55.08
CA GLY A 546 -1.54 5.92 54.93
C GLY A 546 -0.72 6.45 53.74
N SER A 547 -0.76 7.75 53.40
CA SER A 547 -1.11 8.93 54.20
C SER A 547 -1.90 9.95 53.36
N ALA A 548 -3.00 10.54 53.83
CA ALA A 548 -3.11 11.81 54.58
C ALA A 548 -2.56 13.05 53.81
N SER A 549 -3.24 14.21 53.75
CA SER A 549 -3.90 14.89 54.87
C SER A 549 -5.15 15.77 54.55
N HIS A 550 -5.89 16.09 55.63
CA HIS A 550 -7.00 17.07 55.83
C HIS A 550 -7.01 18.35 54.95
N PHE A 551 -8.15 18.97 54.62
CA PHE A 551 -9.14 19.55 55.56
C PHE A 551 -10.58 19.66 54.99
N VAL A 552 -11.56 20.03 55.84
CA VAL A 552 -13.01 20.06 55.52
C VAL A 552 -13.71 21.34 55.98
N HIS A 553 -14.57 21.91 55.12
CA HIS A 553 -15.77 22.72 55.40
C HIS A 553 -16.68 22.55 54.16
N HIS A 554 -17.86 21.91 54.16
CA HIS A 554 -19.10 22.22 54.88
C HIS A 554 -19.65 23.59 54.46
N LEU A 555 -20.71 23.64 53.63
CA LEU A 555 -22.15 23.68 53.98
C LEU A 555 -22.94 23.60 52.63
N GLN A 556 -24.23 23.31 52.43
CA GLN A 556 -25.36 22.66 53.13
C GLN A 556 -26.50 22.57 52.06
N ARG A 557 -27.60 21.84 52.31
CA ARG A 557 -28.80 21.74 51.44
C ARG A 557 -29.83 22.84 51.79
N PRO A 558 -30.87 23.15 50.96
CA PRO A 558 -32.09 22.33 51.01
C PRO A 558 -32.84 22.15 49.66
N ASP A 559 -33.83 21.26 49.70
CA ASP A 559 -34.77 20.92 48.62
C ASP A 559 -36.07 21.76 48.72
N LEU A 560 -36.84 21.87 47.61
CA LEU A 560 -38.25 22.29 47.57
C LEU A 560 -38.98 21.55 46.42
N GLU A 561 -40.29 21.38 46.56
CA GLU A 561 -41.18 20.61 45.67
C GLU A 561 -42.28 21.52 45.03
N ASP A 562 -43.19 20.94 44.24
CA ASP A 562 -44.46 21.50 43.71
C ASP A 562 -44.33 22.59 42.58
N ASP A 563 -45.23 22.74 41.59
CA ASP A 563 -46.40 21.93 41.18
C ASP A 563 -46.77 22.06 39.67
N ASP A 564 -47.64 21.15 39.24
CA ASP A 564 -48.69 21.11 38.18
C ASP A 564 -48.67 21.83 36.80
N ASN A 565 -49.35 21.14 35.88
CA ASN A 565 -49.82 21.43 34.50
C ASN A 565 -50.23 22.87 34.09
N ASN A 566 -49.96 23.26 32.81
CA ASN A 566 -51.01 23.30 31.74
C ASN A 566 -50.55 23.65 30.30
N GLN A 567 -51.50 23.62 29.36
CA GLN A 567 -51.37 23.73 27.89
C GLN A 567 -51.55 25.16 27.29
N ASP A 568 -51.22 25.29 26.00
CA ASP A 568 -51.80 26.18 24.96
C ASP A 568 -51.89 27.72 25.19
N GLN A 569 -51.10 28.51 24.44
CA GLN A 569 -51.58 29.17 23.20
C GLN A 569 -50.55 30.10 22.48
N ASP A 570 -50.40 29.87 21.17
CA ASP A 570 -50.04 30.84 20.12
C ASP A 570 -51.25 31.81 19.88
N PRO A 571 -51.20 32.97 19.15
CA PRO A 571 -50.69 33.00 17.76
C PRO A 571 -50.24 34.37 17.11
N SER A 572 -49.79 34.26 15.85
CA SER A 572 -50.01 35.22 14.72
C SER A 572 -49.14 36.51 14.64
N ASN A 573 -48.92 37.16 13.48
CA ASN A 573 -49.37 36.93 12.09
C ASN A 573 -48.40 37.62 11.08
N ASN A 574 -48.08 37.10 9.90
CA ASN A 574 -48.63 37.44 8.55
C ASN A 574 -47.57 37.04 7.47
N HIS A 575 -47.83 36.81 6.15
CA HIS A 575 -49.03 36.76 5.30
C HIS A 575 -48.70 36.02 3.96
N HIS A 576 -49.73 35.42 3.29
CA HIS A 576 -49.98 35.18 1.82
C HIS A 576 -48.82 34.84 0.83
N GLU A 577 -48.94 33.99 -0.22
CA GLU A 577 -50.01 33.15 -0.84
C GLU A 577 -49.35 32.09 -1.79
N GLY A 578 -49.97 31.05 -2.39
CA GLY A 578 -51.28 30.38 -2.24
C GLY A 578 -51.89 29.86 -3.57
N LEU A 579 -52.68 28.76 -3.50
CA LEU A 579 -53.60 28.20 -4.54
C LEU A 579 -52.94 27.58 -5.82
N ASP A 580 -53.44 26.56 -6.55
CA ASP A 580 -54.65 25.68 -6.52
C ASP A 580 -54.45 24.46 -7.50
N LEU A 581 -55.29 23.40 -7.66
CA LEU A 581 -55.91 22.41 -6.74
C LEU A 581 -56.41 21.14 -7.52
N VAL A 582 -56.48 19.98 -6.83
CA VAL A 582 -57.50 18.88 -6.98
C VAL A 582 -57.55 17.97 -8.27
N SER A 583 -58.18 16.78 -8.13
CA SER A 583 -58.41 15.66 -9.10
C SER A 583 -59.94 15.34 -9.19
N PRO A 584 -60.53 14.27 -9.81
CA PRO A 584 -59.98 13.01 -10.36
C PRO A 584 -60.68 12.41 -11.63
N ASN A 585 -60.40 11.12 -11.91
CA ASN A 585 -61.18 10.12 -12.69
C ASN A 585 -61.36 10.26 -14.22
N GLN A 586 -60.66 9.38 -14.97
CA GLN A 586 -61.28 8.38 -15.88
C GLN A 586 -60.24 7.33 -16.35
N GLY A 587 -60.71 6.13 -16.71
CA GLY A 587 -59.99 5.06 -17.43
C GLY A 587 -60.96 4.36 -18.39
N PRO A 588 -60.60 3.25 -19.08
CA PRO A 588 -59.40 2.41 -18.92
C PRO A 588 -58.56 2.24 -20.21
N GLY A 589 -57.38 1.58 -20.14
CA GLY A 589 -56.64 1.12 -21.33
C GLY A 589 -55.20 0.60 -21.09
N ASP A 590 -54.94 -0.60 -21.60
CA ASP A 590 -53.66 -1.29 -21.88
C ASP A 590 -52.40 -1.22 -20.97
N VAL A 591 -52.08 -2.42 -20.46
CA VAL A 591 -50.76 -3.07 -20.30
C VAL A 591 -49.49 -2.22 -20.60
N VAL A 592 -48.75 -1.85 -19.56
CA VAL A 592 -47.38 -1.30 -19.68
C VAL A 592 -46.32 -2.40 -19.54
N ALA A 593 -45.71 -2.80 -20.66
CA ALA A 593 -44.51 -3.62 -20.65
C ALA A 593 -43.27 -2.83 -20.16
N ARG A 594 -42.44 -3.44 -19.31
CA ARG A 594 -41.21 -2.81 -18.79
C ARG A 594 -40.17 -2.64 -19.91
N ARG A 595 -39.76 -1.41 -20.20
CA ARG A 595 -38.70 -1.10 -21.18
C ARG A 595 -37.31 -1.51 -20.64
N PRO A 596 -36.46 -2.21 -21.42
CA PRO A 596 -35.07 -2.45 -21.05
C PRO A 596 -34.22 -1.16 -21.18
N ARG A 597 -33.22 -1.00 -20.30
CA ARG A 597 -32.23 0.10 -20.39
C ARG A 597 -31.17 -0.21 -21.46
N GLY A 598 -31.46 0.15 -22.70
CA GLY A 598 -30.52 0.13 -23.82
C GLY A 598 -29.90 1.50 -24.13
N ARG A 599 -28.77 1.51 -24.87
CA ARG A 599 -28.12 2.73 -25.39
C ARG A 599 -29.06 3.44 -26.38
N PRO A 600 -29.19 4.79 -26.37
CA PRO A 600 -30.08 5.49 -27.30
C PRO A 600 -29.68 5.25 -28.77
N PRO A 601 -30.66 4.99 -29.67
CA PRO A 601 -30.38 4.73 -31.07
C PRO A 601 -29.90 6.01 -31.77
N GLY A 602 -28.65 6.02 -32.24
CA GLY A 602 -28.06 7.15 -32.96
C GLY A 602 -26.55 7.30 -32.85
N SER A 603 -25.89 6.65 -31.87
CA SER A 603 -24.44 6.77 -31.66
C SER A 603 -23.61 6.03 -32.72
N LYS A 604 -23.56 6.55 -33.95
CA LYS A 604 -22.55 6.15 -34.94
C LYS A 604 -21.16 6.58 -34.45
N ASN A 605 -20.17 5.71 -34.58
CA ASN A 605 -18.78 6.06 -34.26
C ASN A 605 -18.33 7.22 -35.17
N LYS A 606 -18.03 8.38 -34.58
CA LYS A 606 -17.10 9.31 -35.23
C LYS A 606 -15.73 8.62 -35.26
N PRO A 607 -15.01 8.58 -36.40
CA PRO A 607 -13.63 8.14 -36.38
C PRO A 607 -12.84 9.04 -35.41
N LYS A 608 -11.89 8.45 -34.68
CA LYS A 608 -10.98 9.25 -33.85
C LYS A 608 -10.30 10.27 -34.78
N PRO A 609 -10.22 11.57 -34.43
CA PRO A 609 -9.42 12.50 -35.19
C PRO A 609 -7.97 12.00 -35.20
N PRO A 610 -7.20 12.23 -36.28
CA PRO A 610 -5.79 11.88 -36.30
C PRO A 610 -5.07 12.55 -35.13
N VAL A 611 -4.07 11.88 -34.57
CA VAL A 611 -3.22 12.48 -33.52
C VAL A 611 -2.42 13.61 -34.16
N ILE A 612 -2.97 14.83 -34.05
CA ILE A 612 -2.21 16.05 -34.35
C ILE A 612 -1.05 16.06 -33.36
N ILE A 613 0.18 16.01 -33.88
CA ILE A 613 1.39 16.24 -33.09
C ILE A 613 1.26 17.65 -32.51
N THR A 614 0.90 17.73 -31.24
CA THR A 614 0.68 19.02 -30.56
C THR A 614 2.02 19.74 -30.51
N ARG A 615 2.10 20.89 -31.19
CA ARG A 615 3.14 21.89 -30.92
C ARG A 615 3.17 22.13 -29.40
N GLU A 616 4.38 22.23 -28.83
CA GLU A 616 4.61 22.46 -27.40
C GLU A 616 3.58 23.47 -26.87
N SER A 617 2.76 23.07 -25.90
CA SER A 617 1.68 23.94 -25.42
C SER A 617 2.29 25.12 -24.67
N ALA A 618 1.69 26.32 -24.77
CA ALA A 618 2.26 27.56 -24.24
C ALA A 618 2.43 27.60 -22.70
N ASN A 619 2.08 26.52 -22.00
CA ASN A 619 2.19 26.31 -20.56
C ASN A 619 3.19 25.19 -20.18
N THR A 620 3.87 24.53 -21.13
CA THR A 620 4.90 23.52 -20.78
C THR A 620 6.12 24.18 -20.13
N LEU A 621 6.45 23.78 -18.91
CA LEU A 621 7.74 24.09 -18.28
C LEU A 621 8.87 23.43 -19.07
N ARG A 622 9.84 24.22 -19.53
CA ARG A 622 11.02 23.71 -20.26
C ARG A 622 12.26 23.77 -19.37
N ALA A 623 12.90 22.63 -19.16
CA ALA A 623 14.17 22.57 -18.42
C ALA A 623 15.30 23.27 -19.19
N HIS A 624 16.15 23.99 -18.46
CA HIS A 624 17.35 24.66 -18.95
C HIS A 624 18.50 24.45 -17.97
N ILE A 625 19.68 24.20 -18.52
CA ILE A 625 20.96 24.30 -17.82
C ILE A 625 21.59 25.59 -18.32
N LEU A 626 21.90 26.51 -17.41
CA LEU A 626 22.51 27.81 -17.71
C LEU A 626 23.90 27.84 -17.07
N GLU A 627 24.95 27.99 -17.88
CA GLU A 627 26.32 28.18 -17.40
C GLU A 627 26.61 29.68 -17.27
N VAL A 628 27.08 30.11 -16.10
CA VAL A 628 27.56 31.47 -15.84
C VAL A 628 29.07 31.44 -15.70
N SER A 629 29.75 32.18 -16.58
CA SER A 629 31.20 32.29 -16.62
C SER A 629 31.78 32.96 -15.36
N SER A 630 32.99 32.55 -14.98
CA SER A 630 33.76 33.22 -13.93
C SER A 630 33.92 34.72 -14.22
N GLY A 631 33.71 35.56 -13.21
CA GLY A 631 33.72 37.03 -13.30
C GLY A 631 32.35 37.66 -13.61
N CYS A 632 31.34 36.88 -13.98
CA CYS A 632 29.97 37.39 -14.20
C CYS A 632 29.14 37.36 -12.90
N ASP A 633 28.15 38.25 -12.81
CA ASP A 633 27.12 38.20 -11.76
C ASP A 633 26.04 37.18 -12.15
N VAL A 634 25.81 36.19 -11.29
CA VAL A 634 24.81 35.14 -11.50
C VAL A 634 23.38 35.72 -11.51
N PHE A 635 23.07 36.73 -10.70
CA PHE A 635 21.73 37.33 -10.63
C PHE A 635 21.40 38.08 -11.93
N ASP A 636 22.25 39.02 -12.36
CA ASP A 636 21.98 39.78 -13.58
C ASP A 636 22.09 38.91 -14.85
N SER A 637 22.95 37.88 -14.86
CA SER A 637 23.02 36.92 -15.98
C SER A 637 21.68 36.22 -16.21
N VAL A 638 21.05 35.70 -15.15
CA VAL A 638 19.75 35.02 -15.26
C VAL A 638 18.61 36.03 -15.51
N ALA A 639 18.62 37.20 -14.84
CA ALA A 639 17.63 38.26 -15.05
C ALA A 639 17.66 38.80 -16.50
N THR A 640 18.86 39.03 -17.05
CA THR A 640 19.05 39.48 -18.43
C THR A 640 18.69 38.39 -19.44
N TYR A 641 18.94 37.11 -19.15
CA TYR A 641 18.46 35.99 -19.99
C TYR A 641 16.92 35.90 -19.99
N ALA A 642 16.25 36.00 -18.84
CA ALA A 642 14.78 36.07 -18.73
C ALA A 642 14.19 37.25 -19.53
N ARG A 643 14.74 38.46 -19.31
CA ARG A 643 14.36 39.70 -20.00
C ARG A 643 14.54 39.60 -21.51
N LYS A 644 15.66 39.03 -21.98
CA LYS A 644 15.98 38.86 -23.42
C LYS A 644 15.14 37.78 -24.10
N ARG A 645 14.65 36.78 -23.36
CA ARG A 645 13.78 35.71 -23.88
C ARG A 645 12.29 35.97 -23.73
N GLN A 646 11.89 36.98 -22.95
CA GLN A 646 10.49 37.26 -22.57
C GLN A 646 9.83 36.01 -21.98
N ARG A 647 10.48 35.41 -20.97
CA ARG A 647 10.02 34.20 -20.26
C ARG A 647 10.25 34.34 -18.76
N GLY A 648 9.34 33.79 -17.98
CA GLY A 648 9.55 33.51 -16.57
C GLY A 648 10.55 32.37 -16.40
N ILE A 649 11.35 32.41 -15.34
CA ILE A 649 12.36 31.42 -14.99
C ILE A 649 12.28 31.14 -13.49
N CYS A 650 12.18 29.86 -13.13
CA CYS A 650 12.33 29.37 -11.77
C CYS A 650 13.67 28.65 -11.68
N VAL A 651 14.57 29.12 -10.82
CA VAL A 651 15.82 28.43 -10.50
C VAL A 651 15.50 27.34 -9.48
N LEU A 652 15.83 26.09 -9.86
CA LEU A 652 15.55 24.89 -9.06
C LEU A 652 16.77 24.47 -8.23
N SER A 653 17.97 24.72 -8.75
CA SER A 653 19.24 24.51 -8.07
C SER A 653 20.35 25.29 -8.78
N GLY A 654 21.48 25.48 -8.11
CA GLY A 654 22.71 25.98 -8.71
C GLY A 654 23.92 25.51 -7.93
N SER A 655 25.03 25.26 -8.63
CA SER A 655 26.28 24.78 -8.04
C SER A 655 27.49 25.49 -8.65
N GLY A 656 28.52 25.69 -7.83
CA GLY A 656 29.74 26.42 -8.22
C GLY A 656 30.24 27.31 -7.08
N THR A 657 31.23 28.17 -7.38
CA THR A 657 31.84 29.07 -6.38
C THR A 657 31.59 30.53 -6.69
N VAL A 658 31.32 31.31 -5.65
CA VAL A 658 31.00 32.75 -5.71
C VAL A 658 31.85 33.55 -4.72
N THR A 659 31.89 34.87 -4.92
CA THR A 659 32.72 35.80 -4.13
C THR A 659 31.98 37.07 -3.75
N ASN A 660 32.32 37.62 -2.58
CA ASN A 660 31.90 38.95 -2.10
C ASN A 660 30.37 39.15 -2.04
N VAL A 661 29.66 38.16 -1.52
CA VAL A 661 28.19 38.08 -1.60
C VAL A 661 27.52 38.95 -0.53
N THR A 662 26.48 39.68 -0.92
CA THR A 662 25.70 40.55 -0.03
C THR A 662 24.30 39.97 0.21
N LEU A 663 24.02 39.55 1.45
CA LEU A 663 22.80 38.83 1.84
C LEU A 663 21.97 39.59 2.87
N ARG A 664 20.64 39.59 2.73
CA ARG A 664 19.68 39.92 3.80
C ARG A 664 19.27 38.63 4.52
N GLN A 665 19.55 38.53 5.81
CA GLN A 665 19.24 37.36 6.62
C GLN A 665 17.83 37.44 7.22
N PRO A 666 16.99 36.39 7.14
CA PRO A 666 15.66 36.41 7.75
C PRO A 666 15.68 36.48 9.29
N ALA A 667 16.66 35.82 9.93
CA ALA A 667 16.66 35.57 11.37
C ALA A 667 17.11 36.76 12.25
N ALA A 668 17.62 37.85 11.67
CA ALA A 668 18.24 38.93 12.42
C ALA A 668 17.82 40.31 11.88
N ALA A 669 16.65 40.81 12.32
CA ALA A 669 16.19 42.20 12.15
C ALA A 669 16.34 42.81 10.74
N GLY A 670 16.24 41.99 9.69
CA GLY A 670 16.43 42.42 8.29
C GLY A 670 17.85 42.86 7.94
N ALA A 671 18.86 42.52 8.75
CA ALA A 671 20.25 42.93 8.59
C ALA A 671 20.85 42.46 7.25
N VAL A 672 21.61 43.36 6.62
CA VAL A 672 22.39 43.10 5.40
C VAL A 672 23.83 42.78 5.79
N VAL A 673 24.32 41.63 5.36
CA VAL A 673 25.65 41.10 5.69
C VAL A 673 26.47 40.94 4.39
N THR A 674 27.66 41.57 4.35
CA THR A 674 28.59 41.48 3.22
C THR A 674 29.70 40.46 3.51
N LEU A 675 29.57 39.27 2.94
CA LEU A 675 30.51 38.17 3.11
C LEU A 675 31.65 38.27 2.09
N HIS A 676 32.82 38.69 2.55
CA HIS A 676 34.02 38.79 1.72
C HIS A 676 34.77 37.45 1.68
N GLY A 677 35.36 37.11 0.53
CA GLY A 677 36.04 35.83 0.29
C GLY A 677 35.29 34.92 -0.68
N ARG A 678 35.75 33.66 -0.79
CA ARG A 678 35.17 32.62 -1.65
C ARG A 678 34.22 31.72 -0.86
N PHE A 679 33.07 31.42 -1.46
CA PHE A 679 32.04 30.55 -0.91
C PHE A 679 31.54 29.56 -1.97
N GLU A 680 31.16 28.37 -1.53
CA GLU A 680 30.53 27.35 -2.38
C GLU A 680 29.02 27.46 -2.30
N ILE A 681 28.32 27.39 -3.44
CA ILE A 681 26.86 27.36 -3.48
C ILE A 681 26.40 25.96 -3.08
N LEU A 682 25.73 25.86 -1.93
CA LEU A 682 25.08 24.64 -1.45
C LEU A 682 23.65 24.51 -1.97
N SER A 683 22.96 25.64 -2.14
CA SER A 683 21.65 25.72 -2.77
C SER A 683 21.41 27.12 -3.32
N LEU A 684 20.72 27.19 -4.45
CA LEU A 684 20.30 28.42 -5.13
C LEU A 684 18.86 28.23 -5.61
N SER A 685 17.96 29.11 -5.21
CA SER A 685 16.55 29.07 -5.57
C SER A 685 16.01 30.49 -5.78
N GLY A 686 15.09 30.68 -6.72
CA GLY A 686 14.57 32.00 -7.02
C GLY A 686 13.69 32.08 -8.26
N SER A 687 13.04 33.22 -8.44
CA SER A 687 12.16 33.52 -9.57
C SER A 687 12.61 34.79 -10.30
N PHE A 688 12.69 34.70 -11.62
CA PHE A 688 12.92 35.84 -12.52
C PHE A 688 11.74 35.94 -13.49
N LEU A 689 11.05 37.08 -13.49
CA LEU A 689 9.85 37.31 -14.28
C LEU A 689 10.11 38.44 -15.29
N PRO A 690 9.58 38.36 -16.52
CA PRO A 690 9.66 39.45 -17.48
C PRO A 690 8.73 40.61 -17.05
N PRO A 691 9.00 41.86 -17.50
CA PRO A 691 8.02 42.94 -17.37
C PRO A 691 6.68 42.56 -18.04
N PRO A 692 5.51 42.91 -17.48
CA PRO A 692 5.29 43.86 -16.38
C PRO A 692 5.09 43.20 -14.99
N ALA A 693 6.03 42.36 -14.54
CA ALA A 693 6.05 41.91 -13.14
C ALA A 693 6.25 43.09 -12.15
N PRO A 694 5.62 43.07 -10.96
CA PRO A 694 5.76 44.15 -9.97
C PRO A 694 7.14 44.13 -9.28
N PRO A 695 7.62 45.27 -8.78
CA PRO A 695 8.89 45.34 -8.02
C PRO A 695 8.89 44.38 -6.84
N GLY A 696 9.96 43.59 -6.69
CA GLY A 696 10.10 42.59 -5.62
C GLY A 696 9.60 41.18 -5.97
N ALA A 697 8.86 40.98 -7.07
CA ALA A 697 8.47 39.64 -7.52
C ALA A 697 9.64 38.81 -8.12
N THR A 698 10.80 39.45 -8.33
CA THR A 698 12.05 38.78 -8.67
C THR A 698 12.94 38.67 -7.44
N SER A 699 13.25 37.45 -7.01
CA SER A 699 14.07 37.17 -5.83
C SER A 699 15.02 36.01 -6.09
N LEU A 700 16.14 36.01 -5.36
CA LEU A 700 17.14 34.94 -5.39
C LEU A 700 17.62 34.68 -3.95
N THR A 701 17.37 33.48 -3.46
CA THR A 701 17.84 32.99 -2.17
C THR A 701 19.01 32.06 -2.41
N VAL A 702 20.09 32.22 -1.63
CA VAL A 702 21.28 31.38 -1.73
C VAL A 702 21.71 30.89 -0.34
N PHE A 703 22.18 29.65 -0.29
CA PHE A 703 22.86 29.05 0.86
C PHE A 703 24.30 28.76 0.48
N LEU A 704 25.23 29.26 1.30
CA LEU A 704 26.66 29.30 1.02
C LEU A 704 27.45 28.53 2.08
N GLY A 705 28.34 27.65 1.62
CA GLY A 705 29.34 26.99 2.44
C GLY A 705 30.64 27.80 2.48
N GLY A 706 31.13 28.07 3.69
CA GLY A 706 32.48 28.61 3.92
C GLY A 706 33.46 27.52 4.36
N GLY A 707 34.73 27.64 3.98
CA GLY A 707 35.79 26.63 4.22
C GLY A 707 36.17 26.32 5.69
N GLN A 708 35.37 26.77 6.66
CA GLN A 708 35.45 26.41 8.08
C GLN A 708 34.22 25.61 8.56
N GLY A 709 33.38 25.12 7.65
CA GLY A 709 32.14 24.39 7.96
C GLY A 709 30.93 25.29 8.29
N GLN A 710 31.12 26.61 8.30
CA GLN A 710 30.02 27.58 8.46
C GLN A 710 29.11 27.58 7.21
N VAL A 711 27.79 27.59 7.44
CA VAL A 711 26.76 27.75 6.41
C VAL A 711 26.05 29.08 6.63
N VAL A 712 25.90 29.89 5.58
CA VAL A 712 25.16 31.16 5.64
C VAL A 712 24.12 31.22 4.53
N GLY A 713 22.85 31.47 4.91
CA GLY A 713 21.72 31.60 3.99
C GLY A 713 21.11 33.00 4.01
N GLY A 714 20.54 33.44 2.88
CA GLY A 714 19.79 34.68 2.81
C GLY A 714 19.36 35.06 1.40
N ASN A 715 18.61 36.16 1.30
CA ASN A 715 18.23 36.75 0.01
C ASN A 715 19.37 37.63 -0.51
N VAL A 716 19.72 37.45 -1.78
CA VAL A 716 20.77 38.20 -2.48
C VAL A 716 20.28 39.63 -2.72
N ILE A 717 21.01 40.62 -2.19
CA ILE A 717 20.69 42.06 -2.34
C ILE A 717 21.80 42.84 -3.05
N GLY A 718 23.03 42.30 -3.08
CA GLY A 718 24.14 42.82 -3.88
C GLY A 718 24.69 41.76 -4.84
N PRO A 719 25.82 42.02 -5.50
CA PRO A 719 26.27 41.21 -6.63
C PRO A 719 26.67 39.79 -6.23
N LEU A 720 26.27 38.80 -7.03
CA LEU A 720 26.59 37.38 -6.84
C LEU A 720 27.67 36.96 -7.85
N VAL A 721 28.89 37.45 -7.66
CA VAL A 721 29.99 37.28 -8.64
C VAL A 721 30.54 35.85 -8.61
N ALA A 722 30.48 35.15 -9.74
CA ALA A 722 31.05 33.82 -9.92
C ALA A 722 32.59 33.84 -9.88
N SER A 723 33.22 32.98 -9.07
CA SER A 723 34.69 32.80 -9.00
C SER A 723 35.19 31.58 -9.77
N GLY A 724 34.27 30.84 -10.40
CA GLY A 724 34.49 29.71 -11.31
C GLY A 724 33.25 29.56 -12.19
N PRO A 725 33.14 28.50 -13.01
CA PRO A 725 31.87 28.21 -13.68
C PRO A 725 30.78 27.93 -12.64
N VAL A 726 29.63 28.59 -12.76
CA VAL A 726 28.43 28.31 -11.96
C VAL A 726 27.37 27.73 -12.88
N ILE A 727 26.90 26.53 -12.58
CA ILE A 727 25.85 25.84 -13.32
C ILE A 727 24.53 26.08 -12.59
N VAL A 728 23.54 26.63 -13.28
CA VAL A 728 22.20 26.91 -12.76
C VAL A 728 21.19 26.04 -13.50
N ILE A 729 20.46 25.21 -12.74
CA ILE A 729 19.38 24.36 -13.25
C ILE A 729 18.06 25.09 -13.03
N ALA A 730 17.33 25.37 -14.11
CA ALA A 730 16.13 26.18 -14.07
C ALA A 730 15.04 25.66 -15.02
N SER A 731 13.78 26.01 -14.74
CA SER A 731 12.65 25.80 -15.65
C SER A 731 12.17 27.13 -16.21
N SER A 732 11.90 27.21 -17.53
CA SER A 732 11.29 28.40 -18.15
C SER A 732 9.81 28.18 -18.47
N PHE A 733 9.03 29.26 -18.32
CA PHE A 733 7.60 29.31 -18.58
C PHE A 733 7.24 30.61 -19.33
N THR A 734 6.20 30.56 -20.15
CA THR A 734 5.80 31.66 -21.05
C THR A 734 4.61 32.47 -20.54
N ASN A 735 3.62 31.82 -19.92
CA ASN A 735 2.48 32.50 -19.31
C ASN A 735 2.70 32.64 -17.81
N VAL A 736 2.55 33.86 -17.28
CA VAL A 736 2.59 34.17 -15.85
C VAL A 736 1.27 34.83 -15.49
N ALA A 737 0.48 34.19 -14.62
CA ALA A 737 -0.67 34.84 -13.98
C ALA A 737 -0.18 35.54 -12.70
N TYR A 738 -0.67 36.73 -12.44
CA TYR A 738 -0.50 37.43 -11.17
C TYR A 738 -1.87 37.73 -10.59
N GLU A 739 -2.23 37.01 -9.53
CA GLU A 739 -3.46 37.19 -8.79
C GLU A 739 -3.11 37.70 -7.39
N ARG A 740 -3.62 38.88 -7.03
CA ARG A 740 -3.50 39.39 -5.67
C ARG A 740 -4.66 38.80 -4.87
N LEU A 741 -4.35 37.80 -4.04
CA LEU A 741 -5.29 37.28 -3.04
C LEU A 741 -5.76 38.42 -2.14
N PRO A 742 -7.03 38.40 -1.67
CA PRO A 742 -7.50 39.34 -0.67
C PRO A 742 -6.66 39.20 0.61
N LEU A 743 -6.43 40.34 1.26
CA LEU A 743 -6.03 40.40 2.65
C LEU A 743 -7.26 40.89 3.41
N ASP A 744 -7.56 40.29 4.56
CA ASP A 744 -8.69 40.72 5.38
C ASP A 744 -8.38 42.11 5.98
N GLU A 745 -9.14 43.13 5.57
CA GLU A 745 -9.00 44.51 6.04
C GLU A 745 -9.78 44.71 7.35
N ASP A 746 -9.26 44.20 8.48
CA ASP A 746 -9.85 44.45 9.80
C ASP A 746 -8.82 44.46 10.95
N GLU A 747 -8.21 45.62 11.22
CA GLU A 747 -7.95 46.08 12.60
C GLU A 747 -7.65 47.60 12.67
N THR A 748 -8.63 48.44 12.34
CA THR A 748 -8.56 49.89 12.62
C THR A 748 -9.83 50.43 13.27
N LEU A 749 -9.92 50.29 14.60
CA LEU A 749 -10.95 50.95 15.42
C LEU A 749 -10.36 52.03 16.34
N GLN A 750 -10.50 53.27 15.88
CA GLN A 750 -10.84 54.48 16.65
C GLN A 750 -10.07 54.77 17.96
N ILE A 751 -9.23 55.80 17.92
CA ILE A 751 -9.19 56.81 18.99
C ILE A 751 -9.38 58.19 18.33
N GLU A 752 -10.36 58.95 18.82
CA GLU A 752 -10.76 60.27 18.31
C GLU A 752 -10.25 61.39 19.23
N GLN A 753 -9.72 62.49 18.66
CA GLN A 753 -9.87 63.85 19.23
C GLN A 753 -9.35 65.00 18.35
N GLY A 754 -10.15 66.07 18.23
CA GLY A 754 -9.64 67.45 18.37
C GLY A 754 -9.11 68.21 17.13
N GLN A 755 -10.01 68.88 16.39
CA GLN A 755 -9.73 70.19 15.77
C GLN A 755 -9.89 71.32 16.84
N PRO A 756 -9.38 72.57 16.69
CA PRO A 756 -9.49 73.39 15.46
C PRO A 756 -8.40 74.49 15.18
N SER A 757 -8.71 75.36 14.22
CA SER A 757 -8.36 76.81 14.10
C SER A 757 -7.04 77.29 13.47
N SER A 758 -7.11 77.51 12.15
CA SER A 758 -6.84 78.80 11.44
C SER A 758 -5.60 79.68 11.73
N GLY A 759 -4.78 79.90 10.68
CA GLY A 759 -3.94 81.09 10.48
C GLY A 759 -2.45 80.81 10.25
N GLY A 760 -1.73 81.41 9.28
CA GLY A 760 -2.22 82.30 8.21
C GLY A 760 -1.17 83.26 7.60
N GLY A 761 -0.13 82.76 6.92
CA GLY A 761 0.70 83.61 6.03
C GLY A 761 2.12 83.12 5.71
N GLY A 762 2.60 83.38 4.48
CA GLY A 762 4.01 83.80 4.32
C GLY A 762 5.05 82.99 3.52
N VAL A 763 4.70 82.31 2.42
CA VAL A 763 5.56 82.17 1.20
C VAL A 763 6.97 81.51 1.29
N SER A 764 7.11 80.38 0.56
CA SER A 764 8.32 79.83 -0.12
C SER A 764 9.47 79.18 0.66
N GLY A 765 9.91 78.00 0.17
CA GLY A 765 11.28 77.48 0.33
C GLY A 765 11.43 76.08 0.94
N SER A 766 11.84 75.10 0.13
CA SER A 766 12.44 73.80 0.53
C SER A 766 11.65 72.90 1.51
N GLY A 767 10.87 71.96 0.97
CA GLY A 767 10.22 70.91 1.77
C GLY A 767 11.16 69.75 2.15
N VAL A 768 11.25 69.44 3.44
CA VAL A 768 11.96 68.26 3.97
C VAL A 768 11.07 67.02 3.82
N ASN A 769 11.64 65.93 3.30
CA ASN A 769 10.93 64.66 3.13
C ASN A 769 10.99 63.87 4.47
N ASN A 770 9.85 63.73 5.16
CA ASN A 770 9.79 63.10 6.48
C ASN A 770 9.28 61.65 6.39
N SER A 771 9.96 60.72 7.05
CA SER A 771 9.83 59.28 6.79
C SER A 771 8.59 58.62 7.41
N PHE A 772 7.94 57.75 6.64
CA PHE A 772 7.05 56.68 7.14
C PHE A 772 7.78 55.32 7.05
N PRO A 773 7.43 54.32 7.89
CA PRO A 773 8.17 53.06 8.00
C PRO A 773 7.90 52.06 6.86
N ASP A 774 8.84 51.13 6.67
CA ASP A 774 8.86 50.11 5.60
C ASP A 774 8.06 48.84 5.96
N PRO A 775 7.02 48.45 5.18
CA PRO A 775 6.24 47.24 5.41
C PRO A 775 6.84 46.01 4.70
N SER A 776 8.08 45.61 5.03
CA SER A 776 8.76 44.45 4.41
C SER A 776 8.76 43.16 5.25
N SER A 777 7.67 42.89 5.98
CA SER A 777 7.44 41.68 6.78
C SER A 777 6.71 40.56 6.00
N GLY A 778 7.45 39.82 5.17
CA GLY A 778 6.93 38.64 4.46
C GLY A 778 7.02 37.34 5.28
N LEU A 779 5.97 36.51 5.24
CA LEU A 779 5.92 35.22 5.96
C LEU A 779 6.87 34.17 5.35
N PRO A 780 7.52 33.32 6.17
CA PRO A 780 8.40 32.26 5.69
C PRO A 780 7.63 30.99 5.30
N PHE A 781 7.87 30.49 4.09
CA PHE A 781 7.61 29.08 3.74
C PHE A 781 8.90 28.25 3.89
N PHE A 782 8.72 26.95 4.13
CA PHE A 782 9.72 25.98 4.62
C PHE A 782 10.21 26.21 6.06
N ASN A 783 9.60 25.46 6.98
CA ASN A 783 10.20 25.13 8.27
C ASN A 783 10.53 23.63 8.27
N LEU A 784 11.82 23.29 8.39
CA LEU A 784 12.29 21.91 8.57
C LEU A 784 12.83 21.77 10.01
N PRO A 785 12.48 20.70 10.75
CA PRO A 785 12.92 20.54 12.13
C PRO A 785 14.40 20.13 12.19
N LEU A 786 15.29 21.11 12.28
CA LEU A 786 16.69 20.92 12.67
C LEU A 786 16.87 21.27 14.15
N ASN A 787 16.75 20.26 15.00
CA ASN A 787 17.02 20.37 16.43
C ASN A 787 18.03 19.30 16.86
N MET A 788 19.32 19.61 16.74
CA MET A 788 20.41 18.86 17.39
C MET A 788 20.91 19.68 18.59
N PRO A 789 20.94 19.13 19.81
CA PRO A 789 21.43 19.86 20.98
C PRO A 789 22.96 20.02 20.93
N ASN A 790 23.45 21.20 21.30
CA ASN A 790 24.87 21.42 21.54
C ASN A 790 25.35 20.52 22.70
N LEU A 791 26.37 19.70 22.45
CA LEU A 791 27.17 19.08 23.51
C LEU A 791 28.12 20.13 24.12
N PRO A 792 28.27 20.20 25.45
CA PRO A 792 29.19 21.13 26.10
C PRO A 792 30.65 20.70 25.88
N VAL A 793 31.53 21.68 25.73
CA VAL A 793 32.98 21.47 25.65
C VAL A 793 33.58 21.57 27.05
N ASP A 794 33.84 20.43 27.67
CA ASP A 794 34.90 20.29 28.68
C ASP A 794 36.12 19.66 27.99
N GLY A 795 37.27 20.33 28.09
CA GLY A 795 38.51 19.90 27.41
C GLY A 795 39.39 19.02 28.30
N TRP A 796 40.47 18.45 27.73
CA TRP A 796 41.68 18.09 28.48
C TRP A 796 42.92 17.99 27.57
N ALA A 797 44.08 17.78 28.20
CA ALA A 797 45.43 17.95 27.68
C ALA A 797 45.73 17.34 26.29
N GLY A 798 46.56 18.05 25.51
CA GLY A 798 47.06 17.57 24.21
C GLY A 798 48.21 16.56 24.31
N GLY A 799 48.35 15.72 23.29
CA GLY A 799 49.46 14.77 23.11
C GLY A 799 49.92 14.74 21.65
N ASN A 800 51.22 14.95 21.43
CA ASN A 800 51.82 15.08 20.10
C ASN A 800 52.39 13.73 19.63
N SER A 801 51.88 13.15 18.54
CA SER A 801 52.57 12.05 17.84
C SER A 801 52.21 11.94 16.36
N SER A 802 53.20 11.58 15.56
CA SER A 802 53.16 11.47 14.10
C SER A 802 52.69 10.10 13.61
N GLY A 803 52.02 10.08 12.46
CA GLY A 803 51.71 8.86 11.71
C GLY A 803 51.03 9.21 10.38
N GLY A 804 51.50 8.66 9.27
CA GLY A 804 50.90 8.88 7.94
C GLY A 804 50.46 7.56 7.29
N ARG A 805 49.99 7.66 6.03
CA ARG A 805 49.47 6.56 5.18
C ARG A 805 48.10 5.98 5.62
N GLN A 806 47.26 5.47 4.72
CA GLN A 806 47.14 5.70 3.26
C GLN A 806 45.68 5.42 2.83
N SER A 807 45.35 5.77 1.59
CA SER A 807 44.08 5.49 0.90
C SER A 807 43.57 4.04 0.99
N PHE A 808 42.28 3.90 1.24
CA PHE A 808 41.35 3.12 0.43
C PHE A 808 40.05 3.92 0.25
#